data_AF-A0A5C9CB55-F1
#
_entry.id   AF-A0A5C9CB55-F1
#
_cell.length_a   1.000
_cell.length_b   1.000
_cell.length_c   1.000
_cell.angle_alpha   90.00
_cell.angle_beta   90.00
_cell.angle_gamma   90.00
#
_symmetry.space_group_name_H-M   'P 1'
#
loop_
_entity.id
_entity.type
_entity.pdbx_description
1 polymer ?
#
loop_
_entity_poly.entity_id
_entity_poly.type
_entity_poly.pdbx_seq_one_letter_code
_entity_poly.pdbx_strand_id
1 'polypeptide(L)'
;MKKMFLTAISICLAMGLVLAQDKSETKPLTISGYAEIYYGYDFNKPTNNTRPSFLYSFNRTNEVNLNLGFVKAAYAKNNIRANFALAAGSYMNANLTAEPGVFKNVFEANAGIQLSKKSNLWLDAGIFASHIGFESAIGKDCWNLTRSILAENSPYYESGIKVGYTSANEKWYLSAMLLNGWQRIHRVDGNTTPAFGTQITYKPSTKITLNSSSFIGNDKPDSVKQMRYFHNFYGIFQLSNAVAATFGFDAGMEQQQKGSSKMNTWYSPVAIVKFSTSPKTSLAIRAEYYSDKNGVIIASGTPNGFKTWGFSGNFDVSISNHAMWRIELRSLNSKDAIFAKGNNISNNNTLLATSLAIGIAKDKKGKLKIYIGMSAGVGKSYRMLQEAHNLQRNGVNVKVGYIETHGRKETEELVEGLSIIPRRQVFYKGKLLDELDVQSILLLQPKTVLIDELAHSNIPGSKNEKRWQDVLDVLEAGIDVISAINIQHIESINEEVKKITGIEVKERVPDKILQLANEVVNIDLTADELIARLKEGKIYDKSKIEKALTNFFQPEKILQLRELALKEVAGQVERKVDHEVVRDKSLRPEKILACISTNHLVAQKIIRKTARLASYYNSQWFVLYVQQPKESVDNIALAAQRHLINNFKTATESGAIILQVKHHNTAKAIIEQCIEKEITTVCIGKPHLNLLQIILRTSVFNKLLKNLGTNDIDLIILS
;
A
#
# COMPACT_ATOMS: atom_id res chain seq x y z
N MET A 1 37.58 13.26 0.50
CA MET A 1 36.20 13.23 -0.03
C MET A 1 35.55 11.84 0.03
N LYS A 2 36.18 10.73 -0.41
CA LYS A 2 35.59 9.36 -0.29
C LYS A 2 35.28 8.93 1.16
N LYS A 3 36.14 9.29 2.13
CA LYS A 3 35.93 8.94 3.55
C LYS A 3 34.70 9.64 4.16
N MET A 4 34.47 10.92 3.88
CA MET A 4 33.31 11.69 4.40
C MET A 4 31.96 11.18 3.88
N PHE A 5 31.91 10.65 2.65
CA PHE A 5 30.68 10.10 2.07
C PHE A 5 30.28 8.77 2.74
N LEU A 6 31.26 7.92 3.05
CA LEU A 6 31.02 6.71 3.85
C LEU A 6 30.65 7.05 5.30
N THR A 7 31.24 8.10 5.89
CA THR A 7 30.89 8.52 7.26
C THR A 7 29.45 9.06 7.34
N ALA A 8 29.00 9.82 6.33
CA ALA A 8 27.62 10.31 6.28
C ALA A 8 26.59 9.18 6.13
N ILE A 9 26.88 8.17 5.31
CA ILE A 9 26.03 6.97 5.14
C ILE A 9 26.01 6.15 6.45
N SER A 10 27.15 5.97 7.12
CA SER A 10 27.23 5.26 8.41
C SER A 10 26.54 6.02 9.54
N ILE A 11 26.56 7.36 9.56
CA ILE A 11 25.87 8.17 10.56
C ILE A 11 24.34 8.14 10.33
N CYS A 12 23.86 8.14 9.08
CA CYS A 12 22.45 7.94 8.77
C CYS A 12 21.95 6.52 9.11
N LEU A 13 22.80 5.50 8.96
CA LEU A 13 22.51 4.12 9.38
C LEU A 13 22.51 3.97 10.92
N ALA A 14 23.39 4.68 11.62
CA ALA A 14 23.49 4.63 13.08
C ALA A 14 22.35 5.41 13.79
N MET A 15 21.86 6.51 13.22
CA MET A 15 20.74 7.27 13.79
C MET A 15 19.39 6.54 13.67
N GLY A 16 19.29 5.49 12.85
CA GLY A 16 18.11 4.61 12.77
C GLY A 16 17.93 3.69 13.98
N LEU A 17 18.94 3.54 14.84
CA LEU A 17 18.96 2.55 15.92
C LEU A 17 18.71 3.12 17.33
N VAL A 18 18.61 4.44 17.51
CA VAL A 18 18.61 5.05 18.87
C VAL A 18 17.29 5.76 19.25
N LEU A 19 16.23 5.69 18.43
CA LEU A 19 14.90 6.18 18.81
C LEU A 19 13.86 5.05 18.78
N ALA A 20 14.01 4.14 19.74
CA ALA A 20 12.96 3.24 20.18
C ALA A 20 12.43 3.76 21.53
N GLN A 21 11.45 4.66 21.47
CA GLN A 21 10.57 4.94 22.60
C GLN A 21 9.13 5.04 22.08
N ASP A 22 8.25 4.38 22.84
CA ASP A 22 6.85 4.13 22.58
C ASP A 22 6.03 5.38 22.26
N LYS A 23 5.37 5.35 21.09
CA LYS A 23 3.97 5.75 20.84
C LYS A 23 3.69 5.66 19.34
N SER A 24 2.48 5.21 19.01
CA SER A 24 1.90 5.11 17.67
C SER A 24 1.72 6.49 17.01
N GLU A 25 2.81 7.20 16.74
CA GLU A 25 2.82 8.37 15.87
C GLU A 25 3.33 7.96 14.48
N THR A 26 2.63 8.40 13.44
CA THR A 26 3.13 8.31 12.06
C THR A 26 4.49 9.01 11.97
N LYS A 27 5.57 8.25 11.77
CA LYS A 27 6.91 8.82 11.53
C LYS A 27 6.81 9.89 10.41
N PRO A 28 7.17 11.15 10.69
CA PRO A 28 7.04 12.24 9.72
C PRO A 28 8.06 12.15 8.58
N LEU A 29 9.14 11.38 8.77
CA LEU A 29 10.15 11.09 7.76
C LEU A 29 9.85 9.75 7.06
N THR A 30 9.86 9.79 5.73
CA THR A 30 9.71 8.63 4.84
C THR A 30 10.93 8.53 3.92
N ILE A 31 11.46 7.32 3.74
CA ILE A 31 12.52 7.03 2.78
C ILE A 31 11.95 6.15 1.68
N SER A 32 12.19 6.51 0.43
CA SER A 32 11.85 5.73 -0.75
C SER A 32 12.99 5.70 -1.76
N GLY A 33 12.89 4.84 -2.75
CA GLY A 33 13.85 4.75 -3.85
C GLY A 33 13.22 4.22 -5.12
N TYR A 34 13.92 4.38 -6.23
CA TYR A 34 13.54 3.91 -7.55
C TYR A 34 14.79 3.50 -8.32
N ALA A 35 14.67 2.50 -9.19
CA ALA A 35 15.69 2.13 -10.15
C ALA A 35 15.03 1.62 -11.43
N GLU A 36 15.50 2.11 -12.57
CA GLU A 36 15.02 1.68 -13.88
C GLU A 36 16.21 1.26 -14.75
N ILE A 37 16.37 -0.06 -14.88
CA ILE A 37 17.41 -0.67 -15.71
C ILE A 37 16.80 -0.94 -17.08
N TYR A 38 17.54 -0.70 -18.15
CA TYR A 38 17.06 -0.90 -19.51
C TYR A 38 18.12 -1.44 -20.45
N TYR A 39 17.64 -1.99 -21.56
CA TYR A 39 18.43 -2.30 -22.74
C TYR A 39 17.67 -1.77 -23.97
N GLY A 40 18.38 -1.06 -24.84
CA GLY A 40 17.82 -0.54 -26.09
C GLY A 40 18.64 -0.97 -27.29
N TYR A 41 18.01 -1.52 -28.32
CA TYR A 41 18.63 -1.84 -29.60
C TYR A 41 18.19 -0.84 -30.67
N ASP A 42 19.12 0.02 -31.08
CA ASP A 42 18.93 1.01 -32.13
C ASP A 42 19.34 0.39 -33.47
N PHE A 43 18.38 0.29 -34.38
CA PHE A 43 18.57 -0.34 -35.68
C PHE A 43 19.52 0.45 -36.59
N ASN A 44 19.78 1.71 -36.29
CA ASN A 44 20.76 2.50 -37.01
C ASN A 44 22.21 2.20 -36.58
N LYS A 45 22.43 1.55 -35.44
CA LYS A 45 23.76 1.19 -34.93
C LYS A 45 24.73 2.39 -34.91
N PRO A 46 24.44 3.44 -34.12
CA PRO A 46 25.34 4.57 -33.97
C PRO A 46 26.70 4.11 -33.42
N THR A 47 27.80 4.69 -33.90
CA THR A 47 29.18 4.23 -33.63
C THR A 47 29.59 4.35 -32.16
N ASN A 48 28.97 5.26 -31.39
CA ASN A 48 29.31 5.54 -30.00
C ASN A 48 28.25 5.05 -29.00
N ASN A 49 27.33 4.19 -29.42
CA ASN A 49 26.22 3.67 -28.61
C ASN A 49 25.35 4.77 -27.96
N THR A 50 25.38 5.98 -28.50
CA THR A 50 24.58 7.12 -28.02
C THR A 50 23.46 7.39 -29.01
N ARG A 51 22.25 7.57 -28.49
CA ARG A 51 21.08 7.96 -29.28
C ARG A 51 21.11 9.46 -29.57
N PRO A 52 20.26 9.98 -30.47
CA PRO A 52 20.23 11.40 -30.81
C PRO A 52 20.16 12.31 -29.57
N SER A 53 20.91 13.41 -29.57
CA SER A 53 21.16 14.25 -28.39
C SER A 53 19.92 14.95 -27.81
N PHE A 54 18.83 15.02 -28.57
CA PHE A 54 17.55 15.56 -28.11
C PHE A 54 16.70 14.52 -27.34
N LEU A 55 17.19 13.29 -27.17
CA LEU A 55 16.60 12.23 -26.35
C LEU A 55 17.46 12.01 -25.11
N TYR A 56 17.00 12.46 -23.95
CA TYR A 56 17.72 12.37 -22.69
C TYR A 56 17.39 11.10 -21.92
N SER A 57 16.14 10.64 -21.97
CA SER A 57 15.74 9.35 -21.39
C SER A 57 16.13 8.20 -22.31
N PHE A 58 16.59 7.07 -21.74
CA PHE A 58 16.98 5.87 -22.48
C PHE A 58 17.93 6.17 -23.66
N ASN A 59 18.91 7.04 -23.42
CA ASN A 59 19.76 7.64 -24.46
C ASN A 59 20.99 6.79 -24.87
N ARG A 60 21.13 5.60 -24.31
CA ARG A 60 22.18 4.62 -24.66
C ARG A 60 21.58 3.44 -25.42
N THR A 61 22.38 2.78 -26.24
CA THR A 61 21.95 1.61 -27.02
C THR A 61 23.02 0.52 -27.08
N ASN A 62 22.61 -0.72 -27.35
CA ASN A 62 23.46 -1.92 -27.44
C ASN A 62 24.24 -2.21 -26.15
N GLU A 63 23.71 -1.75 -25.02
CA GLU A 63 24.26 -1.96 -23.68
C GLU A 63 23.12 -1.97 -22.65
N VAL A 64 23.35 -2.66 -21.53
CA VAL A 64 22.47 -2.56 -20.35
C VAL A 64 22.90 -1.33 -19.56
N ASN A 65 21.94 -0.47 -19.21
CA ASN A 65 22.24 0.76 -18.48
C ASN A 65 21.16 1.07 -17.44
N LEU A 66 21.49 1.93 -16.47
CA LEU A 66 20.54 2.49 -15.52
C LEU A 66 20.03 3.80 -16.11
N ASN A 67 18.74 3.88 -16.47
CA ASN A 67 18.12 5.12 -16.94
C ASN A 67 18.11 6.14 -15.79
N LEU A 68 17.33 5.85 -14.75
CA LEU A 68 17.22 6.66 -13.55
C LEU A 68 17.19 5.74 -12.33
N GLY A 69 18.05 6.02 -11.35
CA GLY A 69 17.95 5.47 -10.00
C GLY A 69 18.08 6.56 -8.96
N PHE A 70 17.23 6.57 -7.94
CA PHE A 70 17.27 7.57 -6.87
C PHE A 70 16.94 7.00 -5.50
N VAL A 71 17.39 7.71 -4.46
CA VAL A 71 16.92 7.57 -3.08
C VAL A 71 16.36 8.91 -2.65
N LYS A 72 15.16 8.90 -2.08
CA LYS A 72 14.42 10.09 -1.64
C LYS A 72 14.10 10.01 -0.15
N ALA A 73 14.38 11.08 0.56
CA ALA A 73 13.87 11.37 1.89
C ALA A 73 12.77 12.44 1.79
N ALA A 74 11.61 12.16 2.35
CA ALA A 74 10.47 13.07 2.41
C ALA A 74 10.06 13.27 3.87
N TYR A 75 10.02 14.51 4.32
CA TYR A 75 9.54 14.90 5.63
C TYR A 75 8.22 15.65 5.48
N ALA A 76 7.21 15.27 6.27
CA ALA A 76 5.96 16.01 6.37
C ALA A 76 5.43 15.95 7.80
N LYS A 77 5.18 17.12 8.38
CA LYS A 77 4.53 17.25 9.69
C LYS A 77 3.76 18.57 9.73
N ASN A 78 2.48 18.50 10.13
CA ASN A 78 1.59 19.66 10.24
C ASN A 78 1.57 20.48 8.94
N ASN A 79 2.06 21.72 8.98
CA ASN A 79 2.09 22.69 7.90
C ASN A 79 3.47 22.79 7.21
N ILE A 80 4.37 21.83 7.41
CA ILE A 80 5.71 21.84 6.82
C ILE A 80 5.95 20.55 6.04
N ARG A 81 6.56 20.69 4.87
CA ARG A 81 7.08 19.57 4.08
C ARG A 81 8.49 19.85 3.58
N ALA A 82 9.28 18.80 3.39
CA ALA A 82 10.56 18.87 2.73
C ALA A 82 10.84 17.58 1.96
N ASN A 83 11.50 17.70 0.81
CA ASN A 83 11.89 16.60 -0.04
C ASN A 83 13.37 16.74 -0.39
N PHE A 84 14.10 15.64 -0.33
CA PHE A 84 15.47 15.56 -0.81
C PHE A 84 15.70 14.22 -1.51
N ALA A 85 16.10 14.25 -2.77
CA ALA A 85 16.35 13.06 -3.57
C ALA A 85 17.68 13.19 -4.31
N LEU A 86 18.53 12.19 -4.13
CA LEU A 86 19.76 12.01 -4.89
C LEU A 86 19.55 10.93 -5.95
N ALA A 87 19.99 11.21 -7.17
CA ALA A 87 19.83 10.31 -8.31
C ALA A 87 21.09 10.16 -9.13
N ALA A 88 21.15 9.05 -9.85
CA ALA A 88 22.18 8.70 -10.82
C ALA A 88 21.56 7.92 -11.99
N GLY A 89 22.30 7.83 -13.10
CA GLY A 89 21.88 7.09 -14.30
C GLY A 89 22.21 7.85 -15.58
N SER A 90 22.00 7.20 -16.72
CA SER A 90 22.23 7.78 -18.04
C SER A 90 21.36 9.02 -18.28
N TYR A 91 20.12 9.02 -17.77
CA TYR A 91 19.24 10.19 -17.79
C TYR A 91 19.85 11.38 -17.02
N MET A 92 20.32 11.17 -15.79
CA MET A 92 20.90 12.26 -14.98
C MET A 92 22.15 12.82 -15.65
N ASN A 93 23.00 11.95 -16.18
CA ASN A 93 24.24 12.32 -16.85
C ASN A 93 24.03 13.10 -18.15
N ALA A 94 22.89 12.92 -18.82
CA ALA A 94 22.56 13.65 -20.05
C ALA A 94 21.78 14.92 -19.76
N ASN A 95 20.73 14.82 -18.95
CA ASN A 95 19.76 15.89 -18.74
C ASN A 95 20.24 16.99 -17.78
N LEU A 96 21.10 16.65 -16.81
CA LEU A 96 21.68 17.61 -15.86
C LEU A 96 23.15 17.94 -16.18
N THR A 97 23.62 17.67 -17.40
CA THR A 97 25.01 17.95 -17.82
C THR A 97 25.43 19.40 -17.58
N ALA A 98 24.50 20.35 -17.74
CA ALA A 98 24.75 21.77 -17.58
C ALA A 98 24.91 22.22 -16.12
N GLU A 99 24.59 21.37 -15.14
CA GLU A 99 24.59 21.75 -13.73
C GLU A 99 25.95 21.49 -13.06
N PRO A 100 26.50 22.47 -12.33
CA PRO A 100 27.86 22.38 -11.81
C PRO A 100 27.98 21.40 -10.62
N GLY A 101 29.14 20.75 -10.54
CA GLY A 101 29.54 19.98 -9.36
C GLY A 101 28.58 18.84 -9.01
N VAL A 102 28.02 18.89 -7.79
CA VAL A 102 27.16 17.83 -7.26
C VAL A 102 25.69 17.98 -7.64
N PHE A 103 25.26 19.17 -8.10
CA PHE A 103 23.86 19.46 -8.42
C PHE A 103 23.31 18.57 -9.54
N LYS A 104 24.17 18.08 -10.44
CA LYS A 104 23.81 17.08 -11.45
C LYS A 104 23.28 15.75 -10.90
N ASN A 105 23.44 15.49 -9.60
CA ASN A 105 22.92 14.31 -8.91
C ASN A 105 21.73 14.64 -8.00
N VAL A 106 21.26 15.90 -7.97
CA VAL A 106 20.11 16.31 -7.17
C VAL A 106 18.87 16.22 -8.04
N PHE A 107 18.02 15.24 -7.75
CA PHE A 107 16.76 15.04 -8.49
C PHE A 107 15.63 15.91 -7.92
N GLU A 108 15.63 16.09 -6.60
CA GLU A 108 14.67 16.94 -5.90
C GLU A 108 15.32 17.49 -4.62
N ALA A 109 15.10 18.76 -4.31
CA ALA A 109 15.56 19.36 -3.06
C ALA A 109 14.71 20.60 -2.77
N ASN A 110 13.58 20.42 -2.11
CA ASN A 110 12.65 21.51 -1.81
C ASN A 110 12.12 21.44 -0.37
N ALA A 111 11.66 22.59 0.11
CA ALA A 111 10.92 22.71 1.35
C ALA A 111 9.70 23.58 1.12
N GLY A 112 8.63 23.31 1.86
CA GLY A 112 7.38 24.02 1.71
C GLY A 112 6.69 24.25 3.05
N ILE A 113 5.99 25.37 3.12
CA ILE A 113 5.14 25.75 4.24
C ILE A 113 3.70 25.96 3.75
N GLN A 114 2.75 25.46 4.51
CA GLN A 114 1.34 25.73 4.27
C GLN A 114 1.01 27.11 4.82
N LEU A 115 0.52 28.00 3.96
CA LEU A 115 0.21 29.40 4.30
C LEU A 115 -1.15 29.56 4.98
N SER A 116 -2.03 28.57 4.85
CA SER A 116 -3.39 28.61 5.40
C SER A 116 -3.78 27.28 6.02
N LYS A 117 -4.43 27.33 7.18
CA LYS A 117 -5.02 26.15 7.82
C LYS A 117 -6.37 25.75 7.23
N LYS A 118 -7.03 26.66 6.49
CA LYS A 118 -8.38 26.48 5.94
C LYS A 118 -8.38 26.18 4.44
N SER A 119 -7.33 26.60 3.73
CA SER A 119 -7.17 26.39 2.30
C SER A 119 -5.88 25.63 2.02
N ASN A 120 -5.89 24.79 0.98
CA ASN A 120 -4.73 24.02 0.56
C ASN A 120 -3.77 24.92 -0.24
N LEU A 121 -3.19 25.91 0.45
CA LEU A 121 -2.30 26.93 -0.09
C LEU A 121 -0.88 26.69 0.44
N TRP A 122 0.05 26.43 -0.47
CA TRP A 122 1.45 26.10 -0.16
C TRP A 122 2.40 27.09 -0.81
N LEU A 123 3.45 27.43 -0.07
CA LEU A 123 4.65 28.10 -0.57
C LEU A 123 5.79 27.09 -0.52
N ASP A 124 6.30 26.70 -1.69
CA ASP A 124 7.47 25.82 -1.83
C ASP A 124 8.66 26.61 -2.37
N ALA A 125 9.86 26.25 -1.94
CA ALA A 125 11.11 26.78 -2.47
C ALA A 125 12.15 25.67 -2.63
N GLY A 126 12.94 25.74 -3.71
CA GLY A 126 14.04 24.81 -3.98
C GLY A 126 13.97 24.22 -5.39
N ILE A 127 14.44 22.98 -5.54
CA ILE A 127 14.50 22.22 -6.79
C ILE A 127 13.33 21.23 -6.80
N PHE A 128 12.52 21.29 -7.85
CA PHE A 128 11.35 20.43 -8.03
C PHE A 128 11.21 19.99 -9.49
N ALA A 129 10.41 18.95 -9.71
CA ALA A 129 9.98 18.58 -11.05
C ALA A 129 9.26 19.75 -11.71
N SER A 130 9.51 19.91 -13.01
CA SER A 130 8.88 20.95 -13.82
C SER A 130 7.35 20.88 -13.75
N HIS A 131 6.71 22.05 -13.77
CA HIS A 131 5.25 22.15 -13.89
C HIS A 131 4.75 21.85 -15.31
N ILE A 132 5.65 21.83 -16.30
CA ILE A 132 5.34 21.65 -17.71
C ILE A 132 5.31 20.16 -18.06
N GLY A 133 4.28 19.76 -18.82
CA GLY A 133 4.16 18.43 -19.37
C GLY A 133 3.44 17.43 -18.48
N PHE A 134 3.19 16.26 -19.03
CA PHE A 134 2.44 15.16 -18.41
C PHE A 134 3.23 13.85 -18.33
N GLU A 135 4.43 13.80 -18.91
CA GLU A 135 5.35 12.66 -18.82
C GLU A 135 6.42 12.93 -17.76
N SER A 136 6.60 11.98 -16.85
CA SER A 136 7.55 12.05 -15.72
C SER A 136 8.95 11.61 -16.13
N ALA A 137 9.96 11.95 -15.32
CA ALA A 137 11.28 11.32 -15.41
C ALA A 137 11.26 9.88 -14.86
N ILE A 138 10.29 9.57 -14.01
CA ILE A 138 10.03 8.23 -13.49
C ILE A 138 9.26 7.46 -14.56
N GLY A 139 9.95 6.57 -15.27
CA GLY A 139 9.41 5.85 -16.41
C GLY A 139 8.08 5.15 -16.10
N LYS A 140 7.98 4.43 -14.98
CA LYS A 140 6.76 3.68 -14.58
C LYS A 140 5.49 4.53 -14.45
N ASP A 141 5.62 5.86 -14.32
CA ASP A 141 4.48 6.77 -14.22
C ASP A 141 3.97 7.22 -15.61
N CYS A 142 4.74 6.93 -16.67
CA CYS A 142 4.40 7.24 -18.07
C CYS A 142 3.71 6.06 -18.75
N TRP A 143 2.83 6.31 -19.72
CA TRP A 143 2.15 5.23 -20.47
C TRP A 143 3.05 4.54 -21.51
N ASN A 144 4.04 5.25 -22.03
CA ASN A 144 5.09 4.71 -22.89
C ASN A 144 6.40 4.59 -22.11
N LEU A 145 7.26 3.64 -22.51
CA LEU A 145 8.59 3.44 -21.90
C LEU A 145 9.46 4.68 -22.08
N THR A 146 9.69 5.12 -23.32
CA THR A 146 10.41 6.35 -23.64
C THR A 146 9.46 7.55 -23.70
N ARG A 147 9.95 8.76 -23.42
CA ARG A 147 9.18 10.00 -23.48
C ARG A 147 8.99 10.52 -24.92
N SER A 148 7.94 11.32 -25.13
CA SER A 148 7.70 12.01 -26.40
C SER A 148 8.81 13.03 -26.69
N ILE A 149 9.02 13.39 -27.96
CA ILE A 149 9.96 14.45 -28.37
C ILE A 149 9.60 15.77 -27.67
N LEU A 150 8.30 16.05 -27.55
CA LEU A 150 7.73 17.14 -26.77
C LEU A 150 8.29 17.16 -25.34
N ALA A 151 8.11 16.05 -24.62
CA ALA A 151 8.50 15.94 -23.23
C ALA A 151 10.02 15.89 -23.05
N GLU A 152 10.76 15.34 -24.01
CA GLU A 152 12.23 15.34 -24.00
C GLU A 152 12.82 16.75 -24.13
N ASN A 153 12.09 17.68 -24.75
CA ASN A 153 12.58 19.00 -25.13
C ASN A 153 11.84 20.16 -24.43
N SER A 154 11.13 19.83 -23.36
CA SER A 154 10.60 20.74 -22.34
C SER A 154 11.31 20.50 -21.00
N PRO A 155 11.25 21.43 -20.03
CA PRO A 155 11.96 21.27 -18.78
C PRO A 155 11.48 20.04 -18.01
N TYR A 156 12.43 19.28 -17.48
CA TYR A 156 12.20 18.17 -16.56
C TYR A 156 12.21 18.63 -15.09
N TYR A 157 13.05 19.62 -14.79
CA TYR A 157 13.23 20.18 -13.46
C TYR A 157 13.35 21.69 -13.54
N GLU A 158 12.97 22.33 -12.44
CA GLU A 158 13.07 23.76 -12.27
C GLU A 158 13.52 24.05 -10.84
N SER A 159 14.05 25.25 -10.64
CA SER A 159 14.38 25.74 -9.31
C SER A 159 13.86 27.15 -9.10
N GLY A 160 13.35 27.41 -7.91
CA GLY A 160 12.76 28.70 -7.57
C GLY A 160 11.78 28.64 -6.43
N ILE A 161 10.79 29.53 -6.47
CA ILE A 161 9.70 29.65 -5.50
C ILE A 161 8.38 29.38 -6.22
N LYS A 162 7.51 28.57 -5.61
CA LYS A 162 6.19 28.21 -6.13
C LYS A 162 5.13 28.49 -5.08
N VAL A 163 4.07 29.18 -5.48
CA VAL A 163 2.82 29.25 -4.73
C VAL A 163 1.80 28.36 -5.42
N GLY A 164 1.27 27.37 -4.70
CA GLY A 164 0.27 26.45 -5.20
C GLY A 164 -1.00 26.49 -4.36
N TYR A 165 -2.15 26.52 -5.03
CA TYR A 165 -3.47 26.51 -4.42
C TYR A 165 -4.31 25.38 -5.03
N THR A 166 -4.85 24.53 -4.17
CA THR A 166 -5.89 23.55 -4.56
C THR A 166 -7.24 23.99 -3.99
N SER A 167 -8.27 24.00 -4.83
CA SER A 167 -9.63 24.33 -4.40
C SER A 167 -10.18 23.31 -3.40
N ALA A 168 -11.13 23.72 -2.57
CA ALA A 168 -11.73 22.84 -1.55
C ALA A 168 -12.41 21.59 -2.14
N ASN A 169 -12.94 21.69 -3.37
CA ASN A 169 -13.51 20.56 -4.11
C ASN A 169 -12.48 19.80 -4.97
N GLU A 170 -11.20 20.18 -4.89
CA GLU A 170 -10.05 19.55 -5.57
C GLU A 170 -10.14 19.52 -7.11
N LYS A 171 -11.13 20.20 -7.71
CA LYS A 171 -11.26 20.32 -9.16
C LYS A 171 -10.26 21.28 -9.78
N TRP A 172 -9.78 22.26 -9.02
CA TRP A 172 -8.84 23.26 -9.51
C TRP A 172 -7.54 23.19 -8.73
N TYR A 173 -6.43 23.16 -9.48
CA TYR A 173 -5.11 23.46 -8.96
C TYR A 173 -4.54 24.64 -9.76
N LEU A 174 -4.15 25.68 -9.04
CA LEU A 174 -3.55 26.89 -9.59
C LEU A 174 -2.17 27.04 -8.99
N SER A 175 -1.15 27.33 -9.80
CA SER A 175 0.14 27.70 -9.28
C SER A 175 0.83 28.77 -10.10
N ALA A 176 1.63 29.57 -9.41
CA ALA A 176 2.47 30.61 -9.97
C ALA A 176 3.88 30.46 -9.39
N MET A 177 4.89 30.66 -10.23
CA MET A 177 6.26 30.30 -9.93
C MET A 177 7.21 31.41 -10.38
N LEU A 178 8.19 31.72 -9.55
CA LEU A 178 9.38 32.50 -9.90
C LEU A 178 10.56 31.54 -10.01
N LEU A 179 11.21 31.52 -11.16
CA LEU A 179 12.14 30.47 -11.56
C LEU A 179 13.53 31.02 -11.92
N ASN A 180 14.54 30.17 -11.81
CA ASN A 180 15.91 30.49 -12.18
C ASN A 180 16.14 30.52 -13.70
N GLY A 181 15.37 29.75 -14.48
CA GLY A 181 15.50 29.67 -15.93
C GLY A 181 14.76 28.48 -16.52
N TRP A 182 14.99 28.22 -17.81
CA TRP A 182 14.42 27.05 -18.52
C TRP A 182 15.32 25.84 -18.28
N GLN A 183 14.85 24.83 -17.53
CA GLN A 183 15.67 23.65 -17.18
C GLN A 183 16.95 24.03 -16.42
N ARG A 184 16.82 24.75 -15.30
CA ARG A 184 17.97 25.27 -14.53
C ARG A 184 17.81 25.08 -13.02
N ILE A 185 18.86 24.55 -12.39
CA ILE A 185 19.13 24.73 -10.95
C ILE A 185 19.92 26.01 -10.76
N HIS A 186 21.05 26.15 -11.47
CA HIS A 186 21.85 27.36 -11.47
C HIS A 186 21.45 28.26 -12.66
N ARG A 187 21.23 29.55 -12.40
CA ARG A 187 20.95 30.52 -13.47
C ARG A 187 22.19 30.70 -14.36
N VAL A 188 22.00 31.00 -15.64
CA VAL A 188 23.11 31.32 -16.56
C VAL A 188 23.86 32.56 -16.09
N ASP A 189 25.19 32.50 -16.10
CA ASP A 189 26.03 33.62 -15.69
C ASP A 189 25.75 34.87 -16.54
N GLY A 190 25.64 36.01 -15.86
CA GLY A 190 25.31 37.29 -16.51
C GLY A 190 23.85 37.41 -16.98
N ASN A 191 22.96 36.51 -16.57
CA ASN A 191 21.52 36.65 -16.77
C ASN A 191 20.85 37.17 -15.49
N THR A 192 20.27 38.37 -15.54
CA THR A 192 19.54 38.96 -14.41
C THR A 192 18.02 38.85 -14.56
N THR A 193 17.54 38.34 -15.69
CA THR A 193 16.11 38.29 -16.01
C THR A 193 15.41 37.19 -15.21
N PRO A 194 14.38 37.50 -14.40
CA PRO A 194 13.58 36.47 -13.74
C PRO A 194 12.77 35.67 -14.77
N ALA A 195 12.61 34.37 -14.53
CA ALA A 195 11.68 33.54 -15.27
C ALA A 195 10.41 33.31 -14.44
N PHE A 196 9.27 33.17 -15.11
CA PHE A 196 7.96 32.99 -14.48
C PHE A 196 7.26 31.78 -15.08
N GLY A 197 6.60 31.00 -14.21
CA GLY A 197 5.78 29.87 -14.59
C GLY A 197 4.36 30.02 -14.07
N THR A 198 3.37 29.52 -14.82
CA THR A 198 1.99 29.36 -14.34
C THR A 198 1.48 27.97 -14.69
N GLN A 199 0.65 27.40 -13.82
CA GLN A 199 0.00 26.13 -14.09
C GLN A 199 -1.44 26.17 -13.60
N ILE A 200 -2.34 25.75 -14.47
CA ILE A 200 -3.77 25.59 -14.18
C ILE A 200 -4.14 24.17 -14.55
N THR A 201 -4.55 23.39 -13.55
CA THR A 201 -5.13 22.06 -13.76
C THR A 201 -6.60 22.10 -13.38
N TYR A 202 -7.46 21.65 -14.30
CA TYR A 202 -8.88 21.49 -14.09
C TYR A 202 -9.31 20.03 -14.25
N LYS A 203 -9.94 19.49 -13.22
CA LYS A 203 -10.50 18.15 -13.17
C LYS A 203 -12.02 18.23 -13.02
N PRO A 204 -12.79 18.43 -14.12
CA PRO A 204 -14.24 18.57 -14.05
C PRO A 204 -14.94 17.33 -13.48
N SER A 205 -14.33 16.16 -13.72
CA SER A 205 -14.74 14.84 -13.23
C SER A 205 -13.52 13.95 -13.00
N THR A 206 -13.74 12.74 -12.50
CA THR A 206 -12.70 11.71 -12.36
C THR A 206 -12.11 11.22 -13.68
N LYS A 207 -12.83 11.39 -14.79
CA LYS A 207 -12.43 10.87 -16.10
C LYS A 207 -11.62 11.86 -16.93
N ILE A 208 -11.55 13.13 -16.52
CA ILE A 208 -11.00 14.19 -17.35
C ILE A 208 -10.04 15.03 -16.51
N THR A 209 -8.81 15.17 -16.98
CA THR A 209 -7.84 16.16 -16.49
C THR A 209 -7.46 17.05 -17.64
N LEU A 210 -7.61 18.36 -17.47
CA LEU A 210 -7.14 19.38 -18.39
C LEU A 210 -6.05 20.19 -17.70
N ASN A 211 -4.99 20.52 -18.42
CA ASN A 211 -3.90 21.34 -17.91
C ASN A 211 -3.45 22.38 -18.93
N SER A 212 -3.10 23.55 -18.41
CA SER A 212 -2.49 24.66 -19.13
C SER A 212 -1.32 25.16 -18.30
N SER A 213 -0.11 25.06 -18.85
CA SER A 213 1.13 25.46 -18.20
C SER A 213 1.88 26.44 -19.09
N SER A 214 2.36 27.55 -18.53
CA SER A 214 3.08 28.59 -19.26
C SER A 214 4.44 28.86 -18.66
N PHE A 215 5.41 29.21 -19.50
CA PHE A 215 6.70 29.75 -19.09
C PHE A 215 7.03 31.02 -19.85
N ILE A 216 7.57 32.00 -19.14
CA ILE A 216 8.11 33.24 -19.71
C ILE A 216 9.46 33.52 -19.07
N GLY A 217 10.52 33.69 -19.87
CA GLY A 217 11.84 33.96 -19.31
C GLY A 217 12.91 34.15 -20.36
N ASN A 218 14.15 34.26 -19.91
CA ASN A 218 15.35 34.32 -20.75
C ASN A 218 16.35 33.31 -20.19
N ASP A 219 16.95 32.50 -21.05
CA ASP A 219 17.95 31.48 -20.66
C ASP A 219 19.33 31.80 -21.24
N LYS A 220 19.61 33.08 -21.52
CA LYS A 220 20.87 33.56 -22.10
C LYS A 220 21.43 34.73 -21.28
N PRO A 221 22.74 35.03 -21.34
CA PRO A 221 23.28 36.23 -20.70
C PRO A 221 22.59 37.50 -21.21
N ASP A 222 22.53 38.54 -20.37
CA ASP A 222 21.81 39.78 -20.71
C ASP A 222 22.40 40.51 -21.94
N SER A 223 23.66 40.24 -22.29
CA SER A 223 24.32 40.75 -23.49
C SER A 223 23.63 40.29 -24.79
N VAL A 224 23.12 39.05 -24.81
CA VAL A 224 22.45 38.40 -25.95
C VAL A 224 21.03 37.95 -25.62
N LYS A 225 20.42 38.59 -24.62
CA LYS A 225 19.07 38.30 -24.09
C LYS A 225 18.05 38.04 -25.20
N GLN A 226 17.34 36.93 -25.11
CA GLN A 226 16.21 36.60 -25.98
C GLN A 226 15.08 36.06 -25.12
N MET A 227 13.96 36.77 -25.10
CA MET A 227 12.78 36.34 -24.35
C MET A 227 12.14 35.13 -25.02
N ARG A 228 11.85 34.14 -24.20
CA ARG A 228 11.14 32.90 -24.53
C ARG A 228 9.77 32.92 -23.88
N TYR A 229 8.78 32.54 -24.67
CA TYR A 229 7.40 32.29 -24.27
C TYR A 229 7.07 30.88 -24.66
N PHE A 230 6.51 30.12 -23.74
CA PHE A 230 6.21 28.72 -23.97
C PHE A 230 4.90 28.37 -23.29
N HIS A 231 4.13 27.50 -23.94
CA HIS A 231 2.88 27.00 -23.41
C HIS A 231 2.73 25.52 -23.71
N ASN A 232 2.32 24.77 -22.71
CA ASN A 232 1.95 23.36 -22.79
C ASN A 232 0.48 23.22 -22.42
N PHE A 233 -0.29 22.61 -23.31
CA PHE A 233 -1.66 22.18 -23.05
C PHE A 233 -1.71 20.67 -23.09
N TYR A 234 -2.40 20.05 -22.15
CA TYR A 234 -2.75 18.63 -22.28
C TYR A 234 -4.10 18.29 -21.68
N GLY A 235 -4.69 17.23 -22.21
CA GLY A 235 -5.90 16.62 -21.71
C GLY A 235 -5.71 15.11 -21.57
N ILE A 236 -6.08 14.56 -20.41
CA ILE A 236 -6.11 13.13 -20.13
C ILE A 236 -7.57 12.72 -19.95
N PHE A 237 -8.00 11.70 -20.68
CA PHE A 237 -9.38 11.26 -20.78
C PHE A 237 -9.49 9.76 -20.55
N GLN A 238 -10.24 9.35 -19.52
CA GLN A 238 -10.66 7.98 -19.32
C GLN A 238 -11.94 7.72 -20.12
N LEU A 239 -11.79 7.13 -21.31
CA LEU A 239 -12.88 6.93 -22.27
C LEU A 239 -13.78 5.74 -21.87
N SER A 240 -13.20 4.68 -21.31
CA SER A 240 -13.90 3.51 -20.76
C SER A 240 -13.10 2.91 -19.60
N ASN A 241 -13.54 1.80 -19.01
CA ASN A 241 -12.73 1.12 -17.97
C ASN A 241 -11.40 0.55 -18.50
N ALA A 242 -11.31 0.28 -19.81
CA ALA A 242 -10.14 -0.31 -20.45
C ALA A 242 -9.35 0.69 -21.31
N VAL A 243 -9.93 1.81 -21.71
CA VAL A 243 -9.33 2.74 -22.67
C VAL A 243 -9.17 4.13 -22.08
N ALA A 244 -7.96 4.68 -22.21
CA ALA A 244 -7.65 6.06 -21.86
C ALA A 244 -6.86 6.73 -23.01
N ALA A 245 -7.00 8.04 -23.13
CA ALA A 245 -6.30 8.84 -24.13
C ALA A 245 -5.67 10.08 -23.49
N THR A 246 -4.48 10.46 -23.96
CA THR A 246 -3.82 11.71 -23.62
C THR A 246 -3.52 12.47 -24.90
N PHE A 247 -3.92 13.73 -24.94
CA PHE A 247 -3.59 14.65 -26.03
C PHE A 247 -2.78 15.79 -25.44
N GLY A 248 -1.62 16.08 -26.04
CA GLY A 248 -0.72 17.15 -25.63
C GLY A 248 -0.36 18.05 -26.79
N PHE A 249 -0.11 19.32 -26.49
CA PHE A 249 0.35 20.31 -27.45
C PHE A 249 1.29 21.31 -26.78
N ASP A 250 2.52 21.37 -27.28
CA ASP A 250 3.48 22.40 -26.92
C ASP A 250 3.57 23.44 -28.02
N ALA A 251 3.65 24.71 -27.62
CA ALA A 251 3.95 25.83 -28.49
C ALA A 251 4.96 26.75 -27.82
N GLY A 252 5.98 27.15 -28.57
CA GLY A 252 7.00 28.05 -28.08
C GLY A 252 7.38 29.12 -29.08
N MET A 253 7.83 30.26 -28.55
CA MET A 253 8.28 31.42 -29.29
C MET A 253 9.51 32.00 -28.59
N GLU A 254 10.57 32.29 -29.33
CA GLU A 254 11.78 32.95 -28.80
C GLU A 254 12.20 34.11 -29.72
N GLN A 255 12.64 35.23 -29.14
CA GLN A 255 13.15 36.35 -29.92
C GLN A 255 14.36 35.95 -30.77
N GLN A 256 14.40 36.40 -32.03
CA GLN A 256 15.51 36.10 -32.94
C GLN A 256 16.85 36.65 -32.48
N GLN A 257 16.85 37.77 -31.77
CA GLN A 257 18.00 38.44 -31.18
C GLN A 257 17.52 39.44 -30.14
N LYS A 258 18.44 39.99 -29.34
CA LYS A 258 18.14 40.99 -28.34
C LYS A 258 17.40 42.19 -28.94
N GLY A 259 16.26 42.53 -28.35
CA GLY A 259 15.41 43.65 -28.78
C GLY A 259 14.56 43.39 -30.04
N SER A 260 14.62 42.19 -30.62
CA SER A 260 13.84 41.86 -31.82
C SER A 260 12.34 41.78 -31.52
N SER A 261 11.52 42.33 -32.42
CA SER A 261 10.07 42.07 -32.48
C SER A 261 9.72 40.78 -33.24
N LYS A 262 10.66 40.23 -34.01
CA LYS A 262 10.52 38.95 -34.71
C LYS A 262 10.82 37.78 -33.77
N MET A 263 9.97 36.76 -33.85
CA MET A 263 10.02 35.54 -33.05
C MET A 263 10.26 34.32 -33.93
N ASN A 264 11.11 33.41 -33.48
CA ASN A 264 11.19 32.04 -33.98
C ASN A 264 10.19 31.17 -33.21
N THR A 265 9.48 30.28 -33.90
CA THR A 265 8.40 29.49 -33.30
C THR A 265 8.62 28.00 -33.51
N TRP A 266 8.22 27.21 -32.52
CA TRP A 266 8.14 25.76 -32.64
C TRP A 266 6.86 25.23 -32.00
N TYR A 267 6.44 24.02 -32.41
CA TYR A 267 5.29 23.37 -31.82
C TYR A 267 5.40 21.85 -31.91
N SER A 268 4.67 21.15 -31.03
CA SER A 268 4.63 19.69 -31.02
C SER A 268 3.28 19.18 -30.53
N PRO A 269 2.44 18.58 -31.40
CA PRO A 269 1.30 17.77 -30.98
C PRO A 269 1.74 16.34 -30.65
N VAL A 270 1.08 15.75 -29.65
CA VAL A 270 1.21 14.34 -29.29
C VAL A 270 -0.14 13.75 -28.90
N ALA A 271 -0.38 12.51 -29.34
CA ALA A 271 -1.54 11.72 -28.94
C ALA A 271 -1.07 10.34 -28.45
N ILE A 272 -1.54 9.94 -27.28
CA ILE A 272 -1.26 8.63 -26.69
C ILE A 272 -2.59 7.95 -26.37
N VAL A 273 -2.74 6.70 -26.76
CA VAL A 273 -3.90 5.87 -26.38
C VAL A 273 -3.39 4.66 -25.62
N LYS A 274 -3.95 4.42 -24.43
CA LYS A 274 -3.64 3.29 -23.57
C LYS A 274 -4.84 2.35 -23.49
N PHE A 275 -4.55 1.06 -23.61
CA PHE A 275 -5.47 -0.06 -23.48
C PHE A 275 -5.03 -0.95 -22.31
N SER A 276 -5.81 -0.98 -21.23
CA SER A 276 -5.62 -1.87 -20.10
C SER A 276 -6.21 -3.24 -20.43
N THR A 277 -5.37 -4.19 -20.85
CA THR A 277 -5.82 -5.53 -21.29
C THR A 277 -6.14 -6.45 -20.11
N SER A 278 -5.51 -6.22 -18.95
CA SER A 278 -5.81 -6.90 -17.68
C SER A 278 -5.38 -6.00 -16.50
N PRO A 279 -5.65 -6.38 -15.23
CA PRO A 279 -5.13 -5.65 -14.06
C PRO A 279 -3.60 -5.57 -14.00
N LYS A 280 -2.87 -6.45 -14.71
CA LYS A 280 -1.41 -6.52 -14.70
C LYS A 280 -0.76 -6.10 -16.01
N THR A 281 -1.52 -5.86 -17.08
CA THR A 281 -0.96 -5.64 -18.41
C THR A 281 -1.64 -4.49 -19.12
N SER A 282 -0.84 -3.69 -19.83
CA SER A 282 -1.38 -2.63 -20.69
C SER A 282 -0.56 -2.44 -21.96
N LEU A 283 -1.26 -2.07 -23.03
CA LEU A 283 -0.67 -1.62 -24.29
C LEU A 283 -0.84 -0.10 -24.39
N ALA A 284 0.15 0.63 -24.88
CA ALA A 284 0.02 2.03 -25.23
C ALA A 284 0.59 2.30 -26.62
N ILE A 285 -0.09 3.14 -27.39
CA ILE A 285 0.38 3.60 -28.69
C ILE A 285 0.52 5.12 -28.65
N ARG A 286 1.58 5.65 -29.26
CA ARG A 286 1.84 7.09 -29.35
C ARG A 286 2.08 7.48 -30.80
N ALA A 287 1.48 8.61 -31.19
CA ALA A 287 1.82 9.35 -32.40
C ALA A 287 2.20 10.79 -32.01
N GLU A 288 3.27 11.30 -32.58
CA GLU A 288 3.81 12.62 -32.25
C GLU A 288 4.41 13.30 -33.49
N TYR A 289 4.40 14.62 -33.49
CA TYR A 289 5.11 15.44 -34.47
C TYR A 289 5.82 16.59 -33.75
N TYR A 290 7.00 16.95 -34.22
CA TYR A 290 7.75 18.09 -33.69
C TYR A 290 8.24 18.94 -34.85
N SER A 291 8.03 20.26 -34.78
CA SER A 291 8.47 21.22 -35.79
C SER A 291 9.16 22.39 -35.13
N ASP A 292 10.47 22.47 -35.32
CA ASP A 292 11.33 23.59 -34.96
C ASP A 292 12.19 23.96 -36.17
N LYS A 293 11.60 24.77 -37.05
CA LYS A 293 12.23 25.18 -38.32
C LYS A 293 13.52 25.97 -38.11
N ASN A 294 13.60 26.70 -36.99
CA ASN A 294 14.71 27.61 -36.70
C ASN A 294 15.74 27.04 -35.73
N GLY A 295 15.53 25.81 -35.23
CA GLY A 295 16.43 25.15 -34.30
C GLY A 295 16.57 25.88 -32.96
N VAL A 296 15.47 26.43 -32.45
CA VAL A 296 15.46 27.14 -31.15
C VAL A 296 15.74 26.18 -30.00
N ILE A 297 15.15 24.99 -30.05
CA ILE A 297 15.29 23.94 -29.04
C ILE A 297 16.12 22.78 -29.59
N ILE A 298 15.79 22.30 -30.80
CA ILE A 298 16.50 21.18 -31.43
C ILE A 298 17.19 21.66 -32.70
N ALA A 299 18.49 21.97 -32.58
CA ALA A 299 19.30 22.37 -33.72
C ALA A 299 19.65 21.15 -34.60
N SER A 300 19.05 21.04 -35.79
CA SER A 300 19.38 19.99 -36.77
C SER A 300 20.55 20.38 -37.69
N GLY A 301 20.80 21.67 -37.89
CA GLY A 301 21.75 22.17 -38.88
C GLY A 301 21.34 21.97 -40.34
N THR A 302 20.09 21.58 -40.61
CA THR A 302 19.58 21.27 -41.95
C THR A 302 18.67 22.36 -42.51
N PRO A 303 18.48 22.46 -43.85
CA PRO A 303 17.71 23.53 -44.48
C PRO A 303 16.25 23.63 -44.03
N ASN A 304 15.62 22.53 -43.61
CA ASN A 304 14.23 22.53 -43.16
C ASN A 304 14.08 22.69 -41.63
N GLY A 305 15.18 22.78 -40.89
CA GLY A 305 15.19 22.67 -39.43
C GLY A 305 14.79 21.28 -38.94
N PHE A 306 14.43 21.16 -37.67
CA PHE A 306 14.00 19.90 -37.08
C PHE A 306 12.50 19.69 -37.32
N LYS A 307 12.16 18.71 -38.18
CA LYS A 307 10.77 18.32 -38.47
C LYS A 307 10.66 16.82 -38.48
N THR A 308 10.05 16.25 -37.45
CA THR A 308 10.12 14.81 -37.21
C THR A 308 8.79 14.27 -36.72
N TRP A 309 8.34 13.18 -37.35
CA TRP A 309 7.26 12.33 -36.90
C TRP A 309 7.81 11.22 -36.01
N GLY A 310 7.05 10.86 -34.98
CA GLY A 310 7.34 9.72 -34.12
C GLY A 310 6.11 8.83 -33.94
N PHE A 311 6.35 7.52 -33.93
CA PHE A 311 5.35 6.51 -33.63
C PHE A 311 5.94 5.48 -32.67
N SER A 312 5.18 5.07 -31.67
CA SER A 312 5.60 3.97 -30.82
C SER A 312 4.47 3.12 -30.29
N GLY A 313 4.81 1.86 -29.99
CA GLY A 313 3.94 0.88 -29.35
C GLY A 313 4.65 0.28 -28.16
N ASN A 314 4.02 0.35 -26.99
CA ASN A 314 4.55 -0.07 -25.71
C ASN A 314 3.66 -1.15 -25.09
N PHE A 315 4.27 -2.16 -24.47
CA PHE A 315 3.59 -3.18 -23.69
C PHE A 315 4.21 -3.25 -22.28
N ASP A 316 3.37 -3.09 -21.27
CA ASP A 316 3.75 -3.09 -19.86
C ASP A 316 3.18 -4.31 -19.15
N VAL A 317 3.98 -4.90 -18.26
CA VAL A 317 3.63 -5.99 -17.35
C VAL A 317 3.99 -5.60 -15.92
N SER A 318 2.98 -5.41 -15.07
CA SER A 318 3.13 -5.26 -13.63
C SER A 318 3.45 -6.60 -12.99
N ILE A 319 4.70 -6.79 -12.57
CA ILE A 319 5.18 -7.99 -11.88
C ILE A 319 4.68 -7.98 -10.43
N SER A 320 4.75 -6.81 -9.79
CA SER A 320 4.21 -6.53 -8.47
C SER A 320 3.85 -5.04 -8.37
N ASN A 321 3.33 -4.60 -7.24
CA ASN A 321 3.07 -3.17 -6.99
C ASN A 321 4.35 -2.32 -7.03
N HIS A 322 5.52 -2.95 -6.87
CA HIS A 322 6.82 -2.31 -6.82
C HIS A 322 7.67 -2.55 -8.07
N ALA A 323 7.23 -3.39 -9.00
CA ALA A 323 8.05 -3.80 -10.14
C ALA A 323 7.23 -3.91 -11.42
N MET A 324 7.72 -3.28 -12.49
CA MET A 324 7.11 -3.30 -13.81
C MET A 324 8.17 -3.62 -14.87
N TRP A 325 7.86 -4.58 -15.73
CA TRP A 325 8.63 -4.86 -16.94
C TRP A 325 7.94 -4.27 -18.15
N ARG A 326 8.72 -3.73 -19.08
CA ARG A 326 8.22 -2.91 -20.19
C ARG A 326 8.99 -3.22 -21.47
N ILE A 327 8.31 -3.10 -22.60
CA ILE A 327 8.91 -3.21 -23.93
C ILE A 327 8.26 -2.20 -24.86
N GLU A 328 9.07 -1.46 -25.63
CA GLU A 328 8.61 -0.48 -26.59
C GLU A 328 9.34 -0.63 -27.92
N LEU A 329 8.57 -0.59 -29.02
CA LEU A 329 9.10 -0.35 -30.36
C LEU A 329 8.77 1.09 -30.74
N ARG A 330 9.79 1.89 -31.07
CA ARG A 330 9.66 3.30 -31.47
C ARG A 330 10.34 3.55 -32.80
N SER A 331 9.70 4.35 -33.65
CA SER A 331 10.24 4.81 -34.93
C SER A 331 10.11 6.32 -35.03
N LEU A 332 11.19 6.98 -35.45
CA LEU A 332 11.26 8.40 -35.77
C LEU A 332 11.55 8.57 -37.26
N ASN A 333 10.88 9.52 -37.91
CA ASN A 333 11.09 9.87 -39.32
C ASN A 333 11.18 11.39 -39.45
N SER A 334 12.35 11.88 -39.82
CA SER A 334 12.65 13.28 -40.01
C SER A 334 12.59 13.68 -41.49
N LYS A 335 12.24 14.94 -41.75
CA LYS A 335 12.23 15.49 -43.10
C LYS A 335 13.61 15.49 -43.76
N ASP A 336 14.65 15.77 -42.98
CA ASP A 336 16.04 15.74 -43.41
C ASP A 336 16.79 14.58 -42.76
N ALA A 337 17.89 14.13 -43.38
CA ALA A 337 18.74 13.09 -42.81
C ALA A 337 19.55 13.65 -41.62
N ILE A 338 19.12 13.33 -40.39
CA ILE A 338 19.70 13.86 -39.15
C ILE A 338 20.13 12.77 -38.16
N PHE A 339 19.77 11.50 -38.42
CA PHE A 339 20.05 10.40 -37.52
C PHE A 339 21.32 9.67 -37.96
N ALA A 340 22.28 9.51 -37.06
CA ALA A 340 23.45 8.67 -37.33
C ALA A 340 23.03 7.23 -37.64
N LYS A 341 23.66 6.63 -38.65
CA LYS A 341 23.50 5.23 -39.08
C LYS A 341 24.84 4.64 -39.48
N GLY A 342 25.53 3.97 -38.55
CA GLY A 342 26.96 3.69 -38.69
C GLY A 342 27.73 4.97 -38.96
N ASN A 343 28.44 5.03 -40.08
CA ASN A 343 29.18 6.23 -40.52
C ASN A 343 28.36 7.18 -41.41
N ASN A 344 27.10 6.84 -41.71
CA ASN A 344 26.21 7.63 -42.57
C ASN A 344 25.15 8.36 -41.74
N ILE A 345 24.37 9.21 -42.40
CA ILE A 345 23.17 9.84 -41.85
C ILE A 345 21.91 9.28 -42.52
N SER A 346 20.82 9.19 -41.77
CA SER A 346 19.52 8.67 -42.18
C SER A 346 18.41 9.64 -41.79
N ASN A 347 17.31 9.58 -42.52
CA ASN A 347 16.08 10.30 -42.17
C ASN A 347 15.20 9.51 -41.17
N ASN A 348 15.53 8.26 -40.85
CA ASN A 348 14.80 7.45 -39.88
C ASN A 348 15.67 6.94 -38.73
N ASN A 349 15.05 6.64 -37.59
CA ASN A 349 15.65 5.96 -36.44
C ASN A 349 14.62 5.04 -35.80
N THR A 350 14.92 3.75 -35.68
CA THR A 350 14.05 2.77 -35.03
C THR A 350 14.76 2.19 -33.81
N LEU A 351 14.03 2.08 -32.70
CA LEU A 351 14.49 1.54 -31.43
C LEU A 351 13.55 0.44 -30.96
N LEU A 352 14.11 -0.70 -30.54
CA LEU A 352 13.46 -1.63 -29.64
C LEU A 352 14.06 -1.48 -28.24
N ALA A 353 13.27 -1.11 -27.25
CA ALA A 353 13.72 -0.94 -25.88
C ALA A 353 12.95 -1.85 -24.92
N THR A 354 13.63 -2.32 -23.89
CA THR A 354 12.99 -3.00 -22.75
C THR A 354 13.55 -2.46 -21.45
N SER A 355 12.72 -2.35 -20.41
CA SER A 355 13.14 -1.88 -19.09
C SER A 355 12.48 -2.66 -17.98
N LEU A 356 13.17 -2.72 -16.84
CA LEU A 356 12.67 -3.18 -15.56
C LEU A 356 12.75 -2.02 -14.58
N ALA A 357 11.58 -1.50 -14.21
CA ALA A 357 11.42 -0.42 -13.25
C ALA A 357 11.04 -0.99 -11.89
N ILE A 358 11.79 -0.64 -10.85
CA ILE A 358 11.60 -1.09 -9.47
C ILE A 358 11.49 0.14 -8.56
N GLY A 359 10.40 0.25 -7.82
CA GLY A 359 10.22 1.23 -6.75
C GLY A 359 10.40 0.57 -5.39
N ILE A 360 11.35 1.04 -4.59
CA ILE A 360 11.48 0.70 -3.18
C ILE A 360 10.79 1.81 -2.40
N ALA A 361 9.47 1.85 -2.45
CA ALA A 361 8.72 2.60 -1.47
C ALA A 361 8.32 1.63 -0.36
N LYS A 362 8.50 2.03 0.90
CA LYS A 362 7.41 1.77 1.85
C LYS A 362 6.26 2.66 1.36
N ASP A 363 5.60 2.26 0.27
CA ASP A 363 4.22 2.67 0.09
C ASP A 363 3.55 2.00 1.28
N LYS A 364 3.37 2.78 2.35
CA LYS A 364 2.56 2.33 3.47
C LYS A 364 1.23 2.03 2.81
N LYS A 365 0.90 0.74 2.65
CA LYS A 365 -0.49 0.33 2.48
C LYS A 365 -1.27 1.14 3.51
N GLY A 366 -2.37 1.72 3.05
CA GLY A 366 -3.27 2.47 3.90
C GLY A 366 -3.59 1.65 5.14
N LYS A 367 -3.79 2.33 6.25
CA LYS A 367 -4.18 1.69 7.50
C LYS A 367 -5.67 1.40 7.50
N LEU A 368 -6.06 0.20 7.89
CA LEU A 368 -7.46 -0.18 8.05
C LEU A 368 -7.86 -0.14 9.52
N LYS A 369 -8.87 0.66 9.85
CA LYS A 369 -9.53 0.68 11.17
C LYS A 369 -10.96 0.16 11.02
N ILE A 370 -11.32 -0.85 11.82
CA ILE A 370 -12.65 -1.46 11.77
C ILE A 370 -13.38 -1.27 13.09
N TYR A 371 -14.57 -0.68 13.03
CA TYR A 371 -15.53 -0.68 14.13
C TYR A 371 -16.42 -1.94 14.04
N ILE A 372 -16.29 -2.84 15.02
CA ILE A 372 -17.11 -4.04 15.14
C ILE A 372 -18.24 -3.77 16.12
N GLY A 373 -19.45 -4.24 15.82
CA GLY A 373 -20.55 -4.22 16.78
C GLY A 373 -21.36 -5.51 16.77
N MET A 374 -22.01 -5.81 17.89
CA MET A 374 -22.82 -7.02 18.03
C MET A 374 -24.06 -7.03 17.11
N SER A 375 -24.59 -5.85 16.76
CA SER A 375 -25.77 -5.70 15.91
C SER A 375 -25.90 -4.30 15.29
N ALA A 376 -26.92 -4.11 14.45
CA ALA A 376 -27.40 -2.81 14.03
C ALA A 376 -27.88 -1.99 15.24
N GLY A 377 -27.70 -0.66 15.18
CA GLY A 377 -28.21 0.27 16.20
C GLY A 377 -27.27 0.58 17.38
N VAL A 378 -26.16 -0.15 17.53
CA VAL A 378 -25.14 0.11 18.59
C VAL A 378 -24.30 1.38 18.38
N GLY A 379 -24.44 2.06 17.23
CA GLY A 379 -23.79 3.35 16.98
C GLY A 379 -22.45 3.31 16.22
N LYS A 380 -22.16 2.25 15.47
CA LYS A 380 -20.91 2.13 14.67
C LYS A 380 -20.68 3.32 13.72
N SER A 381 -21.65 3.62 12.84
CA SER A 381 -21.56 4.72 11.87
C SER A 381 -21.42 6.08 12.58
N TYR A 382 -22.14 6.28 13.69
CA TYR A 382 -22.03 7.48 14.53
C TYR A 382 -20.60 7.65 15.09
N ARG A 383 -20.02 6.60 15.67
CA ARG A 383 -18.63 6.61 16.17
C ARG A 383 -17.61 6.84 15.05
N MET A 384 -17.83 6.22 13.90
CA MET A 384 -16.99 6.41 12.72
C MET A 384 -16.98 7.89 12.25
N LEU A 385 -18.15 8.55 12.25
CA LEU A 385 -18.24 9.98 11.91
C LEU A 385 -17.64 10.88 12.98
N GLN A 386 -17.80 10.58 14.28
CA GLN A 386 -17.12 11.32 15.36
C GLN A 386 -15.60 11.29 15.20
N GLU A 387 -15.04 10.13 14.84
CA GLU A 387 -13.62 9.98 14.56
C GLU A 387 -13.20 10.79 13.33
N ALA A 388 -14.02 10.81 12.28
CA ALA A 388 -13.77 11.63 11.09
C ALA A 388 -13.65 13.12 11.45
N HIS A 389 -14.54 13.63 12.30
CA HIS A 389 -14.47 15.00 12.82
C HIS A 389 -13.21 15.25 13.65
N ASN A 390 -12.81 14.31 14.50
CA ASN A 390 -11.55 14.41 15.25
C ASN A 390 -10.33 14.51 14.32
N LEU A 391 -10.26 13.64 13.33
CA LEU A 391 -9.18 13.62 12.34
C LEU A 391 -9.16 14.91 11.51
N GLN A 392 -10.33 15.39 11.07
CA GLN A 392 -10.45 16.65 10.33
C GLN A 392 -10.02 17.86 11.19
N ARG A 393 -10.41 17.91 12.47
CA ARG A 393 -9.94 18.94 13.43
C ARG A 393 -8.42 18.92 13.62
N ASN A 394 -7.82 17.74 13.52
CA ASN A 394 -6.37 17.55 13.58
C ASN A 394 -5.67 17.77 12.22
N GLY A 395 -6.39 18.26 11.20
CA GLY A 395 -5.83 18.63 9.90
C GLY A 395 -5.61 17.45 8.94
N VAL A 396 -6.20 16.28 9.21
CA VAL A 396 -6.14 15.12 8.30
C VAL A 396 -7.15 15.32 7.17
N ASN A 397 -6.73 15.05 5.92
CA ASN A 397 -7.64 15.05 4.77
C ASN A 397 -8.55 13.80 4.83
N VAL A 398 -9.73 13.96 5.42
CA VAL A 398 -10.74 12.91 5.57
C VAL A 398 -11.87 13.10 4.57
N LYS A 399 -12.27 12.01 3.90
CA LYS A 399 -13.45 11.97 3.02
C LYS A 399 -14.44 10.92 3.47
N VAL A 400 -15.72 11.15 3.20
CA VAL A 400 -16.77 10.14 3.32
C VAL A 400 -16.98 9.50 1.96
N GLY A 401 -16.54 8.25 1.80
CA GLY A 401 -16.74 7.48 0.56
C GLY A 401 -18.12 6.85 0.50
N TYR A 402 -18.52 6.18 1.59
CA TYR A 402 -19.85 5.64 1.76
C TYR A 402 -20.20 5.61 3.25
N ILE A 403 -21.40 6.08 3.60
CA ILE A 403 -21.92 6.07 4.98
C ILE A 403 -23.42 5.80 4.93
N GLU A 404 -23.93 4.86 5.73
CA GLU A 404 -25.37 4.60 5.79
C GLU A 404 -25.97 5.21 7.06
N THR A 405 -26.76 6.28 6.91
CA THR A 405 -27.35 7.01 8.04
C THR A 405 -28.65 6.37 8.52
N HIS A 406 -29.33 5.59 7.66
CA HIS A 406 -30.66 5.03 7.88
C HIS A 406 -31.71 6.07 8.34
N GLY A 407 -31.59 7.34 7.89
CA GLY A 407 -32.53 8.40 8.26
C GLY A 407 -32.40 8.91 9.71
N ARG A 408 -31.29 8.60 10.40
CA ARG A 408 -31.09 9.02 11.80
C ARG A 408 -30.57 10.44 11.85
N LYS A 409 -31.40 11.37 12.35
CA LYS A 409 -31.09 12.80 12.48
C LYS A 409 -29.71 13.08 13.11
N GLU A 410 -29.40 12.47 14.26
CA GLU A 410 -28.10 12.66 14.94
C GLU A 410 -26.89 12.19 14.11
N THR A 411 -27.09 11.20 13.23
CA THR A 411 -26.02 10.69 12.34
C THR A 411 -25.89 11.57 11.10
N GLU A 412 -27.00 12.07 10.56
CA GLU A 412 -27.02 12.99 9.43
C GLU A 412 -26.37 14.33 9.78
N GLU A 413 -26.65 14.87 10.98
CA GLU A 413 -26.00 16.06 11.52
C GLU A 413 -24.47 15.90 11.61
N LEU A 414 -23.97 14.68 11.89
CA LEU A 414 -22.53 14.41 11.88
C LEU A 414 -21.94 14.24 10.48
N VAL A 415 -22.75 13.97 9.45
CA VAL A 415 -22.27 13.97 8.07
C VAL A 415 -22.06 15.42 7.59
N GLU A 416 -22.84 16.36 8.10
CA GLU A 416 -22.63 17.79 7.84
C GLU A 416 -21.23 18.25 8.31
N GLY A 417 -20.55 19.01 7.47
CA GLY A 417 -19.17 19.48 7.72
C GLY A 417 -18.06 18.52 7.26
N LEU A 418 -18.37 17.27 6.92
CA LEU A 418 -17.41 16.34 6.30
C LEU A 418 -17.45 16.44 4.77
N SER A 419 -16.29 16.25 4.14
CA SER A 419 -16.19 16.23 2.68
C SER A 419 -16.66 14.88 2.11
N ILE A 420 -17.76 14.87 1.36
CA ILE A 420 -18.38 13.65 0.82
C ILE A 420 -17.95 13.40 -0.63
N ILE A 421 -17.59 12.16 -0.94
CA ILE A 421 -17.42 11.68 -2.31
C ILE A 421 -18.79 11.23 -2.82
N PRO A 422 -19.29 11.79 -3.94
CA PRO A 422 -20.59 11.39 -4.47
C PRO A 422 -20.66 9.89 -4.73
N ARG A 423 -21.78 9.27 -4.34
CA ARG A 423 -22.02 7.84 -4.58
C ARG A 423 -22.21 7.60 -6.08
N ARG A 424 -21.76 6.44 -6.56
CA ARG A 424 -21.99 5.99 -7.92
C ARG A 424 -23.41 5.45 -8.04
N GLN A 425 -24.22 6.05 -8.90
CA GLN A 425 -25.57 5.56 -9.18
C GLN A 425 -25.56 4.48 -10.26
N VAL A 426 -26.20 3.34 -9.99
CA VAL A 426 -26.29 2.19 -10.89
C VAL A 426 -27.73 1.73 -11.00
N PHE A 427 -28.23 1.58 -12.23
CA PHE A 427 -29.54 0.97 -12.49
C PHE A 427 -29.42 -0.56 -12.47
N TYR A 428 -30.13 -1.22 -11.55
CA TYR A 428 -30.18 -2.67 -11.47
C TYR A 428 -31.60 -3.16 -11.15
N LYS A 429 -32.08 -4.14 -11.92
CA LYS A 429 -33.46 -4.70 -11.81
C LYS A 429 -34.57 -3.63 -11.74
N GLY A 430 -34.44 -2.58 -12.56
CA GLY A 430 -35.44 -1.50 -12.64
C GLY A 430 -35.43 -0.51 -11.47
N LYS A 431 -34.42 -0.53 -10.60
CA LYS A 431 -34.22 0.44 -9.52
C LYS A 431 -32.88 1.14 -9.66
N LEU A 432 -32.85 2.43 -9.33
CA LEU A 432 -31.60 3.19 -9.16
C LEU A 432 -31.06 2.92 -7.77
N LEU A 433 -29.82 2.44 -7.68
CA LEU A 433 -29.15 2.10 -6.43
C LEU A 433 -27.83 2.88 -6.32
N ASP A 434 -27.47 3.25 -5.10
CA ASP A 434 -26.21 3.93 -4.80
C ASP A 434 -25.12 2.94 -4.40
N GLU A 435 -23.91 3.14 -4.91
CA GLU A 435 -22.74 2.31 -4.61
C GLU A 435 -21.50 3.17 -4.33
N LEU A 436 -20.51 2.59 -3.65
CA LEU A 436 -19.20 3.21 -3.44
C LEU A 436 -18.51 3.55 -4.77
N ASP A 437 -17.93 4.76 -4.87
CA ASP A 437 -17.08 5.15 -6.00
C ASP A 437 -15.59 5.07 -5.64
N VAL A 438 -15.04 3.86 -5.77
CA VAL A 438 -13.62 3.57 -5.53
C VAL A 438 -12.71 4.41 -6.42
N GLN A 439 -13.09 4.64 -7.68
CA GLN A 439 -12.25 5.39 -8.61
C GLN A 439 -12.12 6.84 -8.18
N SER A 440 -13.21 7.46 -7.72
CA SER A 440 -13.17 8.79 -7.11
C SER A 440 -12.24 8.85 -5.90
N ILE A 441 -12.27 7.83 -5.03
CA ILE A 441 -11.37 7.75 -3.86
C ILE A 441 -9.90 7.69 -4.29
N LEU A 442 -9.57 6.80 -5.23
CA LEU A 442 -8.21 6.61 -5.73
C LEU A 442 -7.64 7.85 -6.42
N LEU A 443 -8.49 8.63 -7.08
CA LEU A 443 -8.09 9.84 -7.80
C LEU A 443 -7.93 11.07 -6.89
N LEU A 444 -8.78 11.20 -5.87
CA LEU A 444 -8.70 12.28 -4.88
C LEU A 444 -7.55 12.05 -3.88
N GLN A 445 -7.11 10.80 -3.72
CA GLN A 445 -6.06 10.39 -2.79
C GLN A 445 -6.19 11.05 -1.40
N PRO A 446 -7.35 10.93 -0.72
CA PRO A 446 -7.48 11.44 0.63
C PRO A 446 -6.52 10.71 1.56
N LYS A 447 -6.17 11.33 2.69
CA LYS A 447 -5.36 10.63 3.69
C LYS A 447 -6.15 9.50 4.33
N THR A 448 -7.44 9.74 4.59
CA THR A 448 -8.36 8.77 5.19
C THR A 448 -9.72 8.83 4.51
N VAL A 449 -10.36 7.68 4.28
CA VAL A 449 -11.73 7.60 3.77
C VAL A 449 -12.62 6.72 4.66
N LEU A 450 -13.86 7.14 4.86
CA LEU A 450 -14.89 6.36 5.53
C LEU A 450 -15.63 5.50 4.50
N ILE A 451 -15.68 4.19 4.74
CA ILE A 451 -16.39 3.23 3.89
C ILE A 451 -17.22 2.31 4.82
N ASP A 452 -18.50 2.61 4.97
CA ASP A 452 -19.42 1.85 5.82
C ASP A 452 -19.89 0.54 5.16
N GLU A 453 -20.47 -0.34 5.97
CA GLU A 453 -20.98 -1.68 5.61
C GLU A 453 -19.94 -2.56 4.89
N LEU A 454 -18.86 -2.91 5.58
CA LEU A 454 -17.75 -3.70 5.02
C LEU A 454 -18.17 -5.02 4.36
N ALA A 455 -19.29 -5.61 4.82
CA ALA A 455 -19.84 -6.87 4.33
C ALA A 455 -20.69 -6.78 3.06
N HIS A 456 -21.03 -5.57 2.63
CA HIS A 456 -21.95 -5.32 1.52
C HIS A 456 -21.52 -6.05 0.25
N SER A 457 -22.50 -6.64 -0.43
CA SER A 457 -22.35 -7.25 -1.74
C SER A 457 -22.58 -6.20 -2.81
N ASN A 458 -21.52 -5.88 -3.55
CA ASN A 458 -21.60 -4.86 -4.58
C ASN A 458 -22.58 -5.26 -5.68
N ILE A 459 -23.20 -4.26 -6.29
CA ILE A 459 -24.16 -4.48 -7.39
C ILE A 459 -23.47 -5.26 -8.53
N PRO A 460 -24.11 -6.29 -9.11
CA PRO A 460 -23.56 -7.05 -10.24
C PRO A 460 -23.10 -6.16 -11.40
N GLY A 461 -21.90 -6.42 -11.92
CA GLY A 461 -21.24 -5.58 -12.92
C GLY A 461 -20.27 -4.53 -12.34
N SER A 462 -20.13 -4.47 -11.01
CA SER A 462 -19.04 -3.75 -10.33
C SER A 462 -17.71 -4.48 -10.51
N LYS A 463 -16.58 -3.74 -10.42
CA LYS A 463 -15.22 -4.32 -10.55
C LYS A 463 -15.00 -5.48 -9.57
N ASN A 464 -15.40 -5.26 -8.32
CA ASN A 464 -15.29 -6.21 -7.23
C ASN A 464 -16.69 -6.67 -6.79
N GLU A 465 -16.80 -7.92 -6.34
CA GLU A 465 -18.07 -8.50 -5.87
C GLU A 465 -18.44 -8.05 -4.45
N LYS A 466 -17.45 -7.67 -3.64
CA LYS A 466 -17.64 -7.31 -2.23
C LYS A 466 -16.98 -5.98 -1.88
N ARG A 467 -17.62 -5.20 -1.01
CA ARG A 467 -17.08 -3.90 -0.57
C ARG A 467 -15.76 -4.03 0.17
N TRP A 468 -15.50 -5.11 0.89
CA TRP A 468 -14.19 -5.34 1.50
C TRP A 468 -13.05 -5.48 0.46
N GLN A 469 -13.34 -5.92 -0.77
CA GLN A 469 -12.35 -5.93 -1.86
C GLN A 469 -12.06 -4.51 -2.36
N ASP A 470 -13.10 -3.65 -2.43
CA ASP A 470 -12.93 -2.23 -2.71
C ASP A 470 -12.07 -1.53 -1.64
N VAL A 471 -12.30 -1.86 -0.37
CA VAL A 471 -11.48 -1.37 0.74
C VAL A 471 -10.02 -1.81 0.56
N LEU A 472 -9.75 -3.05 0.14
CA LEU A 472 -8.38 -3.49 -0.16
C LEU A 472 -7.76 -2.70 -1.31
N ASP A 473 -8.48 -2.44 -2.41
CA ASP A 473 -7.99 -1.60 -3.51
C ASP A 473 -7.59 -0.20 -3.03
N VAL A 474 -8.39 0.40 -2.14
CA VAL A 474 -8.12 1.73 -1.57
C VAL A 474 -6.89 1.71 -0.66
N LEU A 475 -6.77 0.69 0.22
CA LEU A 475 -5.60 0.53 1.09
C LEU A 475 -4.33 0.30 0.26
N GLU A 476 -4.42 -0.42 -0.86
CA GLU A 476 -3.29 -0.66 -1.75
C GLU A 476 -2.79 0.62 -2.43
N ALA A 477 -3.64 1.61 -2.61
CA ALA A 477 -3.26 2.95 -3.08
C ALA A 477 -2.68 3.86 -1.98
N GLY A 478 -2.47 3.35 -0.76
CA GLY A 478 -1.88 4.09 0.36
C GLY A 478 -2.85 4.99 1.13
N ILE A 479 -4.16 4.83 0.91
CA ILE A 479 -5.23 5.61 1.55
C ILE A 479 -5.74 4.86 2.78
N ASP A 480 -5.74 5.50 3.96
CA ASP A 480 -6.26 4.88 5.18
C ASP A 480 -7.79 4.71 5.08
N VAL A 481 -8.34 3.60 5.56
CA VAL A 481 -9.78 3.32 5.54
C VAL A 481 -10.30 3.14 6.95
N ILE A 482 -11.39 3.82 7.27
CA ILE A 482 -12.20 3.54 8.46
C ILE A 482 -13.50 2.88 7.98
N SER A 483 -13.80 1.71 8.52
CA SER A 483 -14.97 0.93 8.15
C SER A 483 -15.70 0.39 9.36
N ALA A 484 -16.90 -0.15 9.15
CA ALA A 484 -17.70 -0.77 10.19
C ALA A 484 -18.35 -2.07 9.71
N ILE A 485 -18.52 -3.01 10.65
CA ILE A 485 -19.12 -4.33 10.40
C ILE A 485 -19.87 -4.83 11.63
N ASN A 486 -20.93 -5.61 11.42
CA ASN A 486 -21.55 -6.39 12.50
C ASN A 486 -20.91 -7.79 12.59
N ILE A 487 -20.82 -8.33 13.81
CA ILE A 487 -20.21 -9.64 14.07
C ILE A 487 -20.84 -10.78 13.26
N GLN A 488 -22.14 -10.67 12.97
CA GLN A 488 -22.91 -11.64 12.17
C GLN A 488 -22.42 -11.84 10.72
N HIS A 489 -21.64 -10.91 10.20
CA HIS A 489 -21.12 -10.97 8.84
C HIS A 489 -19.75 -11.63 8.74
N ILE A 490 -19.15 -12.06 9.85
CA ILE A 490 -17.84 -12.71 9.84
C ILE A 490 -18.03 -14.20 9.54
N GLU A 491 -17.23 -14.73 8.61
CA GLU A 491 -17.40 -16.09 8.07
C GLU A 491 -17.33 -17.17 9.16
N SER A 492 -16.30 -17.14 10.00
CA SER A 492 -16.07 -18.15 11.05
C SER A 492 -17.19 -18.25 12.09
N ILE A 493 -17.94 -17.18 12.28
CA ILE A 493 -18.91 -17.02 13.36
C ILE A 493 -20.36 -17.13 12.88
N ASN A 494 -20.56 -17.26 11.56
CA ASN A 494 -21.88 -17.28 10.93
C ASN A 494 -22.77 -18.40 11.47
N GLU A 495 -22.20 -19.60 11.66
CA GLU A 495 -22.95 -20.77 12.16
C GLU A 495 -23.40 -20.60 13.61
N GLU A 496 -22.56 -20.01 14.47
CA GLU A 496 -22.95 -19.69 15.86
C GLU A 496 -24.03 -18.62 15.89
N VAL A 497 -23.92 -17.58 15.07
CA VAL A 497 -24.95 -16.54 14.96
C VAL A 497 -26.27 -17.09 14.43
N LYS A 498 -26.24 -18.02 13.47
CA LYS A 498 -27.45 -18.69 12.97
C LYS A 498 -28.12 -19.52 14.07
N LYS A 499 -27.34 -20.20 14.93
CA LYS A 499 -27.87 -20.94 16.09
C LYS A 499 -28.52 -20.02 17.13
N ILE A 500 -27.92 -18.85 17.38
CA ILE A 500 -28.42 -17.86 18.35
C ILE A 500 -29.69 -17.16 17.81
N THR A 501 -29.64 -16.69 16.57
CA THR A 501 -30.67 -15.78 16.03
C THR A 501 -31.76 -16.51 15.23
N GLY A 502 -31.47 -17.69 14.69
CA GLY A 502 -32.31 -18.42 13.74
C GLY A 502 -32.28 -17.84 12.31
N ILE A 503 -31.46 -16.82 12.05
CA ILE A 503 -31.43 -16.07 10.78
C ILE A 503 -30.14 -16.39 10.04
N GLU A 504 -30.27 -16.71 8.75
CA GLU A 504 -29.12 -16.94 7.87
C GLU A 504 -28.63 -15.63 7.25
N VAL A 505 -27.35 -15.31 7.47
CA VAL A 505 -26.71 -14.10 6.95
C VAL A 505 -25.92 -14.43 5.68
N LYS A 506 -26.37 -13.87 4.56
CA LYS A 506 -25.79 -14.09 3.21
C LYS A 506 -24.57 -13.22 2.92
N GLU A 507 -24.54 -12.02 3.48
CA GLU A 507 -23.44 -11.09 3.29
C GLU A 507 -22.33 -11.37 4.29
N ARG A 508 -21.15 -11.75 3.79
CA ARG A 508 -20.06 -12.25 4.60
C ARG A 508 -18.72 -11.61 4.26
N VAL A 509 -17.84 -11.58 5.25
CA VAL A 509 -16.46 -11.09 5.20
C VAL A 509 -15.53 -12.16 5.75
N PRO A 510 -14.46 -12.53 5.00
CA PRO A 510 -13.46 -13.46 5.50
C PRO A 510 -12.72 -12.91 6.72
N ASP A 511 -12.44 -13.76 7.70
CA ASP A 511 -11.69 -13.43 8.92
C ASP A 511 -10.35 -12.71 8.65
N LYS A 512 -9.70 -13.06 7.54
CA LYS A 512 -8.43 -12.44 7.12
C LYS A 512 -8.53 -10.92 6.94
N ILE A 513 -9.70 -10.39 6.59
CA ILE A 513 -9.88 -8.94 6.44
C ILE A 513 -9.77 -8.22 7.79
N LEU A 514 -10.27 -8.84 8.86
CA LEU A 514 -10.12 -8.32 10.22
C LEU A 514 -8.67 -8.42 10.71
N GLN A 515 -7.98 -9.50 10.35
CA GLN A 515 -6.56 -9.68 10.65
C GLN A 515 -5.68 -8.63 9.95
N LEU A 516 -6.08 -8.18 8.76
CA LEU A 516 -5.40 -7.11 8.02
C LEU A 516 -5.64 -5.72 8.64
N ALA A 517 -6.67 -5.54 9.47
CA ALA A 517 -6.96 -4.25 10.09
C ALA A 517 -5.84 -3.87 11.06
N ASN A 518 -5.33 -2.65 10.96
CA ASN A 518 -4.35 -2.10 11.90
C ASN A 518 -4.96 -1.80 13.26
N GLU A 519 -6.26 -1.49 13.31
CA GLU A 519 -6.99 -1.24 14.56
C GLU A 519 -8.40 -1.84 14.46
N VAL A 520 -8.83 -2.51 15.53
CA VAL A 520 -10.18 -3.06 15.66
C VAL A 520 -10.78 -2.52 16.93
N VAL A 521 -11.93 -1.86 16.84
CA VAL A 521 -12.61 -1.20 17.97
C VAL A 521 -13.97 -1.84 18.15
N ASN A 522 -14.22 -2.39 19.34
CA ASN A 522 -15.53 -2.91 19.69
C ASN A 522 -16.48 -1.77 20.10
N ILE A 523 -17.67 -1.73 19.49
CA ILE A 523 -18.76 -0.84 19.87
C ILE A 523 -19.83 -1.67 20.56
N ASP A 524 -19.93 -1.45 21.86
CA ASP A 524 -20.77 -2.21 22.77
C ASP A 524 -21.88 -1.35 23.37
N LEU A 525 -23.03 -1.98 23.65
CA LEU A 525 -24.21 -1.37 24.27
C LEU A 525 -24.90 -2.43 25.14
N THR A 526 -25.58 -2.04 26.21
CA THR A 526 -26.36 -3.02 26.99
C THR A 526 -27.59 -3.48 26.20
N ALA A 527 -28.12 -4.67 26.53
CA ALA A 527 -29.33 -5.19 25.89
C ALA A 527 -30.53 -4.24 26.10
N ASP A 528 -30.66 -3.68 27.30
CA ASP A 528 -31.74 -2.75 27.64
C ASP A 528 -31.65 -1.45 26.83
N GLU A 529 -30.46 -0.87 26.69
CA GLU A 529 -30.25 0.32 25.86
C GLU A 529 -30.54 0.05 24.38
N LEU A 530 -30.13 -1.11 23.86
CA LEU A 530 -30.36 -1.47 22.47
C LEU A 530 -31.85 -1.66 22.19
N ILE A 531 -32.57 -2.30 23.11
CA ILE A 531 -34.03 -2.48 23.05
C ILE A 531 -34.75 -1.14 23.18
N ALA A 532 -34.30 -0.26 24.08
CA ALA A 532 -34.86 1.08 24.22
C ALA A 532 -34.72 1.88 22.91
N ARG A 533 -33.53 1.87 22.30
CA ARG A 533 -33.27 2.51 20.99
C ARG A 533 -34.15 1.94 19.88
N LEU A 534 -34.42 0.63 19.90
CA LEU A 534 -35.34 0.02 18.96
C LEU A 534 -36.78 0.53 19.16
N LYS A 535 -37.27 0.54 20.41
CA LYS A 535 -38.63 1.00 20.76
C LYS A 535 -38.85 2.48 20.45
N GLU A 536 -37.81 3.29 20.60
CA GLU A 536 -37.80 4.71 20.21
C GLU A 536 -37.79 4.94 18.70
N GLY A 537 -37.69 3.88 17.88
CA GLY A 537 -37.63 3.97 16.42
C GLY A 537 -36.27 4.43 15.88
N LYS A 538 -35.20 4.36 16.69
CA LYS A 538 -33.84 4.78 16.28
C LYS A 538 -33.08 3.71 15.47
N ILE A 539 -33.65 2.51 15.33
CA ILE A 539 -33.01 1.36 14.66
C ILE A 539 -33.82 0.89 13.43
N TYR A 540 -35.14 0.76 13.56
CA TYR A 540 -36.03 0.36 12.47
C TYR A 540 -37.30 1.21 12.45
N ASP A 541 -37.95 1.26 11.29
CA ASP A 541 -39.29 1.83 11.14
C ASP A 541 -40.29 1.17 12.09
N LYS A 542 -41.26 1.96 12.57
CA LYS A 542 -42.28 1.52 13.54
C LYS A 542 -42.99 0.23 13.14
N SER A 543 -43.23 0.02 11.85
CA SER A 543 -43.88 -1.18 11.31
C SER A 543 -43.09 -2.48 11.48
N LYS A 544 -41.77 -2.41 11.73
CA LYS A 544 -40.88 -3.57 11.88
C LYS A 544 -40.47 -3.83 13.33
N ILE A 545 -40.81 -2.95 14.27
CA ILE A 545 -40.36 -3.02 15.67
C ILE A 545 -40.85 -4.29 16.37
N GLU A 546 -42.16 -4.59 16.32
CA GLU A 546 -42.72 -5.76 17.01
C GLU A 546 -42.12 -7.08 16.50
N LYS A 547 -41.93 -7.18 15.18
CA LYS A 547 -41.27 -8.34 14.56
C LYS A 547 -39.79 -8.43 14.92
N ALA A 548 -39.11 -7.31 15.08
CA ALA A 548 -37.70 -7.28 15.49
C ALA A 548 -37.53 -7.68 16.96
N LEU A 549 -38.41 -7.22 17.86
CA LEU A 549 -38.43 -7.58 19.29
C LEU A 549 -38.74 -9.06 19.54
N THR A 550 -39.63 -9.64 18.74
CA THR A 550 -39.99 -11.07 18.85
C THR A 550 -38.93 -12.01 18.27
N ASN A 551 -38.00 -11.51 17.45
CA ASN A 551 -36.98 -12.33 16.79
C ASN A 551 -35.55 -12.01 17.28
N PHE A 552 -34.90 -11.02 16.68
CA PHE A 552 -33.47 -10.75 16.88
C PHE A 552 -33.19 -9.99 18.19
N PHE A 553 -34.06 -9.04 18.58
CA PHE A 553 -33.83 -8.11 19.69
C PHE A 553 -34.38 -8.65 21.02
N GLN A 554 -34.05 -9.90 21.34
CA GLN A 554 -34.32 -10.51 22.64
C GLN A 554 -33.11 -10.35 23.57
N PRO A 555 -33.29 -10.03 24.87
CA PRO A 555 -32.18 -9.81 25.80
C PRO A 555 -31.15 -10.95 25.81
N GLU A 556 -31.62 -12.20 25.83
CA GLU A 556 -30.77 -13.40 25.86
C GLU A 556 -29.90 -13.51 24.59
N LYS A 557 -30.48 -13.27 23.41
CA LYS A 557 -29.76 -13.30 22.13
C LYS A 557 -28.73 -12.17 22.04
N ILE A 558 -29.07 -10.97 22.52
CA ILE A 558 -28.15 -9.83 22.53
C ILE A 558 -26.95 -10.13 23.44
N LEU A 559 -27.17 -10.73 24.63
CA LEU A 559 -26.09 -11.14 25.53
C LEU A 559 -25.14 -12.16 24.88
N GLN A 560 -25.68 -13.17 24.18
CA GLN A 560 -24.86 -14.15 23.47
C GLN A 560 -24.06 -13.52 22.32
N LEU A 561 -24.66 -12.64 21.54
CA LEU A 561 -23.95 -11.90 20.48
C LEU A 561 -22.89 -10.95 21.03
N ARG A 562 -23.12 -10.38 22.22
CA ARG A 562 -22.16 -9.54 22.93
C ARG A 562 -20.94 -10.34 23.39
N GLU A 563 -21.17 -11.50 23.99
CA GLU A 563 -20.11 -12.44 24.36
C GLU A 563 -19.27 -12.82 23.13
N LEU A 564 -19.94 -13.14 22.02
CA LEU A 564 -19.30 -13.49 20.77
C LEU A 564 -18.46 -12.36 20.17
N ALA A 565 -18.98 -11.13 20.22
CA ALA A 565 -18.27 -9.94 19.73
C ALA A 565 -17.01 -9.64 20.55
N LEU A 566 -17.09 -9.77 21.88
CA LEU A 566 -15.93 -9.59 22.77
C LEU A 566 -14.88 -10.68 22.53
N LYS A 567 -15.30 -11.94 22.37
CA LYS A 567 -14.42 -13.07 22.08
C LYS A 567 -13.64 -12.87 20.78
N GLU A 568 -14.31 -12.43 19.71
CA GLU A 568 -13.63 -12.19 18.42
C GLU A 568 -12.64 -11.02 18.51
N VAL A 569 -13.02 -9.92 19.15
CA VAL A 569 -12.13 -8.76 19.32
C VAL A 569 -10.91 -9.14 20.15
N ALA A 570 -11.08 -9.90 21.24
CA ALA A 570 -9.98 -10.41 22.05
C ALA A 570 -9.03 -11.30 21.22
N GLY A 571 -9.58 -12.23 20.43
CA GLY A 571 -8.78 -13.09 19.55
C GLY A 571 -7.97 -12.31 18.49
N GLN A 572 -8.47 -11.18 18.00
CA GLN A 572 -7.71 -10.33 17.06
C GLN A 572 -6.57 -9.56 17.74
N VAL A 573 -6.76 -9.13 19.01
CA VAL A 573 -5.70 -8.47 19.79
C VAL A 573 -4.57 -9.46 20.08
N GLU A 574 -4.89 -10.69 20.50
CA GLU A 574 -3.91 -11.75 20.73
C GLU A 574 -3.09 -12.05 19.46
N ARG A 575 -3.75 -12.28 18.32
CA ARG A 575 -3.08 -12.57 17.04
C ARG A 575 -2.16 -11.44 16.55
N LYS A 576 -2.43 -10.18 16.92
CA LYS A 576 -1.55 -9.04 16.59
C LYS A 576 -0.31 -8.97 17.46
N VAL A 577 -0.45 -9.24 18.76
CA VAL A 577 0.69 -9.32 19.68
C VAL A 577 1.69 -10.36 19.18
N ASP A 578 1.20 -11.50 18.68
CA ASP A 578 2.03 -12.56 18.10
C ASP A 578 2.76 -12.16 16.80
N HIS A 579 2.21 -11.20 16.03
CA HIS A 579 2.74 -10.79 14.72
C HIS A 579 3.62 -9.54 14.74
N GLU A 580 3.38 -8.58 15.65
CA GLU A 580 4.11 -7.30 15.71
C GLU A 580 5.29 -7.32 16.70
N VAL A 581 5.26 -8.18 17.72
CA VAL A 581 6.38 -8.34 18.64
C VAL A 581 7.39 -9.29 18.00
N VAL A 582 8.48 -8.72 17.47
CA VAL A 582 9.70 -9.47 17.12
C VAL A 582 10.01 -10.40 18.29
N ARG A 583 10.05 -11.70 18.01
CA ARG A 583 10.31 -12.79 18.95
C ARG A 583 11.54 -12.48 19.81
N ASP A 584 11.30 -11.79 20.92
CA ASP A 584 12.17 -11.86 22.07
C ASP A 584 12.00 -13.27 22.65
N LYS A 585 13.08 -13.85 23.15
CA LYS A 585 13.16 -15.28 23.50
C LYS A 585 12.21 -15.73 24.64
N SER A 586 11.36 -14.85 25.17
CA SER A 586 10.55 -15.08 26.37
C SER A 586 9.09 -15.50 26.10
N LEU A 587 8.59 -15.50 24.87
CA LEU A 587 7.22 -15.93 24.57
C LEU A 587 7.22 -17.02 23.50
N ARG A 588 7.65 -18.23 23.89
CA ARG A 588 7.31 -19.43 23.11
C ARG A 588 5.81 -19.67 23.29
N PRO A 589 5.04 -19.97 22.23
CA PRO A 589 3.66 -20.42 22.40
C PRO A 589 3.69 -21.66 23.29
N GLU A 590 2.93 -21.63 24.40
CA GLU A 590 2.85 -22.76 25.32
C GLU A 590 2.46 -24.01 24.53
N LYS A 591 3.19 -25.11 24.70
CA LYS A 591 2.86 -26.44 24.17
C LYS A 591 2.91 -27.43 25.33
N ILE A 592 1.77 -28.06 25.61
CA ILE A 592 1.61 -28.86 26.82
C ILE A 592 1.64 -30.35 26.49
N LEU A 593 2.43 -31.14 27.22
CA LEU A 593 2.55 -32.59 27.05
C LEU A 593 2.00 -33.35 28.25
N ALA A 594 0.90 -34.06 28.08
CA ALA A 594 0.39 -35.04 29.05
C ALA A 594 1.09 -36.39 28.87
N CYS A 595 1.86 -36.83 29.87
CA CYS A 595 2.44 -38.17 29.87
C CYS A 595 1.51 -39.15 30.57
N ILE A 596 1.02 -40.16 29.86
CA ILE A 596 0.12 -41.19 30.41
C ILE A 596 0.80 -42.56 30.44
N SER A 597 0.30 -43.42 31.34
CA SER A 597 0.70 -44.83 31.44
C SER A 597 -0.51 -45.74 31.23
N THR A 598 -0.30 -47.05 31.28
CA THR A 598 -1.36 -48.07 31.26
C THR A 598 -2.28 -48.02 32.49
N ASN A 599 -1.97 -47.22 33.52
CA ASN A 599 -2.88 -46.95 34.63
C ASN A 599 -4.03 -46.03 34.18
N HIS A 600 -5.14 -46.66 33.83
CA HIS A 600 -6.36 -46.04 33.34
C HIS A 600 -6.89 -44.87 34.20
N LEU A 601 -6.98 -45.04 35.52
CA LEU A 601 -7.57 -44.04 36.41
C LEU A 601 -6.71 -42.78 36.51
N VAL A 602 -5.39 -42.95 36.56
CA VAL A 602 -4.43 -41.83 36.60
C VAL A 602 -4.36 -41.15 35.23
N ALA A 603 -4.34 -41.92 34.14
CA ALA A 603 -4.31 -41.40 32.78
C ALA A 603 -5.54 -40.52 32.48
N GLN A 604 -6.75 -40.94 32.86
CA GLN A 604 -7.96 -40.13 32.69
C GLN A 604 -7.94 -38.81 33.46
N LYS A 605 -7.34 -38.79 34.66
CA LYS A 605 -7.19 -37.56 35.45
C LYS A 605 -6.21 -36.60 34.78
N ILE A 606 -5.06 -37.12 34.31
CA ILE A 606 -4.05 -36.33 33.60
C ILE A 606 -4.64 -35.74 32.33
N ILE A 607 -5.32 -36.53 31.50
CA ILE A 607 -5.94 -36.08 30.25
C ILE A 607 -6.93 -34.94 30.53
N ARG A 608 -7.86 -35.12 31.47
CA ARG A 608 -8.87 -34.08 31.79
C ARG A 608 -8.26 -32.79 32.34
N LYS A 609 -7.30 -32.90 33.27
CA LYS A 609 -6.65 -31.72 33.88
C LYS A 609 -5.76 -31.00 32.86
N THR A 610 -5.05 -31.75 32.02
CA THR A 610 -4.21 -31.17 30.97
C THR A 610 -5.05 -30.54 29.86
N ALA A 611 -6.18 -31.15 29.47
CA ALA A 611 -7.13 -30.54 28.53
C ALA A 611 -7.66 -29.18 29.02
N ARG A 612 -7.99 -29.09 30.32
CA ARG A 612 -8.40 -27.81 30.94
C ARG A 612 -7.28 -26.77 30.91
N LEU A 613 -6.06 -27.19 31.20
CA LEU A 613 -4.89 -26.31 31.18
C LEU A 613 -4.58 -25.82 29.76
N ALA A 614 -4.60 -26.73 28.77
CA ALA A 614 -4.41 -26.40 27.36
C ALA A 614 -5.51 -25.48 26.85
N SER A 615 -6.76 -25.71 27.25
CA SER A 615 -7.88 -24.83 26.93
C SER A 615 -7.75 -23.45 27.57
N TYR A 616 -7.20 -23.36 28.79
CA TYR A 616 -6.97 -22.09 29.48
C TYR A 616 -5.89 -21.24 28.80
N TYR A 617 -4.81 -21.88 28.35
CA TYR A 617 -3.70 -21.22 27.63
C TYR A 617 -3.89 -21.16 26.11
N ASN A 618 -5.04 -21.61 25.58
CA ASN A 618 -5.31 -21.78 24.14
C ASN A 618 -4.13 -22.47 23.40
N SER A 619 -3.56 -23.48 24.03
CA SER A 619 -2.30 -24.11 23.66
C SER A 619 -2.52 -25.43 22.92
N GLN A 620 -1.67 -25.71 21.93
CA GLN A 620 -1.58 -27.04 21.35
C GLN A 620 -1.06 -28.02 22.39
N TRP A 621 -1.76 -29.14 22.59
CA TRP A 621 -1.35 -30.12 23.58
C TRP A 621 -1.30 -31.54 23.01
N PHE A 622 -0.46 -32.34 23.65
CA PHE A 622 -0.10 -33.68 23.21
C PHE A 622 -0.34 -34.67 24.33
N VAL A 623 -0.67 -35.90 23.98
CA VAL A 623 -0.72 -37.02 24.92
C VAL A 623 0.32 -38.05 24.50
N LEU A 624 1.33 -38.24 25.35
CA LEU A 624 2.42 -39.18 25.13
C LEU A 624 2.19 -40.48 25.90
N TYR A 625 2.23 -41.59 25.17
CA TYR A 625 2.33 -42.94 25.70
C TYR A 625 3.64 -43.56 25.25
N VAL A 626 4.47 -43.97 26.21
CA VAL A 626 5.74 -44.67 25.96
C VAL A 626 5.54 -46.16 26.23
N GLN A 627 5.52 -46.96 25.17
CA GLN A 627 5.38 -48.41 25.25
C GLN A 627 6.70 -49.05 25.68
N GLN A 628 6.72 -49.68 26.87
CA GLN A 628 7.86 -50.48 27.35
C GLN A 628 7.81 -51.91 26.77
N PRO A 629 8.95 -52.64 26.73
CA PRO A 629 8.97 -54.03 26.23
C PRO A 629 7.98 -54.98 26.91
N LYS A 630 7.73 -54.78 28.20
CA LYS A 630 6.75 -55.53 29.00
C LYS A 630 5.27 -55.20 28.67
N GLU A 631 5.04 -54.15 27.90
CA GLU A 631 3.73 -53.65 27.46
C GLU A 631 3.59 -53.76 25.93
N SER A 632 4.37 -54.65 25.29
CA SER A 632 4.20 -54.96 23.87
C SER A 632 2.78 -55.49 23.62
N VAL A 633 2.30 -55.37 22.38
CA VAL A 633 0.94 -55.75 22.00
C VAL A 633 0.62 -57.21 22.37
N ASP A 634 1.63 -58.08 22.33
CA ASP A 634 1.51 -59.50 22.66
C ASP A 634 1.55 -59.80 24.17
N ASN A 635 2.01 -58.85 25.00
CA ASN A 635 2.26 -59.04 26.43
C ASN A 635 1.37 -58.18 27.35
N ILE A 636 0.63 -57.21 26.80
CA ILE A 636 -0.26 -56.35 27.57
C ILE A 636 -1.60 -57.04 27.84
N ALA A 637 -2.11 -56.96 29.07
CA ALA A 637 -3.43 -57.49 29.40
C ALA A 637 -4.54 -56.80 28.55
N LEU A 638 -5.43 -57.60 27.96
CA LEU A 638 -6.54 -57.13 27.09
C LEU A 638 -7.37 -56.00 27.74
N ALA A 639 -7.60 -56.06 29.05
CA ALA A 639 -8.30 -55.01 29.79
C ALA A 639 -7.54 -53.68 29.76
N ALA A 640 -6.22 -53.70 30.01
CA ALA A 640 -5.38 -52.50 29.99
C ALA A 640 -5.28 -51.89 28.57
N GLN A 641 -5.23 -52.75 27.54
CA GLN A 641 -5.26 -52.31 26.14
C GLN A 641 -6.57 -51.59 25.80
N ARG A 642 -7.72 -52.13 26.22
CA ARG A 642 -9.04 -51.49 26.03
C ARG A 642 -9.11 -50.12 26.70
N HIS A 643 -8.63 -50.01 27.94
CA HIS A 643 -8.60 -48.73 28.65
C HIS A 643 -7.68 -47.70 28.00
N LEU A 644 -6.53 -48.12 27.46
CA LEU A 644 -5.60 -47.24 26.76
C LEU A 644 -6.23 -46.67 25.48
N ILE A 645 -6.90 -47.50 24.68
CA ILE A 645 -7.62 -47.07 23.48
C ILE A 645 -8.71 -46.04 23.83
N ASN A 646 -9.48 -46.30 24.89
CA ASN A 646 -10.50 -45.35 25.35
C ASN A 646 -9.87 -44.02 25.79
N ASN A 647 -8.73 -44.04 26.46
CA ASN A 647 -8.02 -42.83 26.86
C ASN A 647 -7.51 -42.03 25.64
N PHE A 648 -7.00 -42.69 24.59
CA PHE A 648 -6.64 -42.02 23.34
C PHE A 648 -7.85 -41.39 22.67
N LYS A 649 -8.98 -42.10 22.62
CA LYS A 649 -10.22 -41.56 22.07
C LYS A 649 -10.64 -40.29 22.82
N THR A 650 -10.69 -40.33 24.16
CA THR A 650 -11.04 -39.17 24.98
C THR A 650 -10.06 -38.01 24.80
N ALA A 651 -8.76 -38.29 24.68
CA ALA A 651 -7.74 -37.29 24.43
C ALA A 651 -7.92 -36.61 23.07
N THR A 652 -8.15 -37.38 22.00
CA THR A 652 -8.43 -36.85 20.65
C THR A 652 -9.72 -36.03 20.61
N GLU A 653 -10.79 -36.50 21.26
CA GLU A 653 -12.06 -35.76 21.39
C GLU A 653 -11.88 -34.44 22.16
N SER A 654 -10.89 -34.39 23.06
CA SER A 654 -10.51 -33.18 23.81
C SER A 654 -9.46 -32.32 23.07
N GLY A 655 -9.15 -32.64 21.81
CA GLY A 655 -8.25 -31.85 20.96
C GLY A 655 -6.75 -32.16 21.10
N ALA A 656 -6.37 -33.25 21.78
CA ALA A 656 -4.97 -33.65 21.91
C ALA A 656 -4.43 -34.36 20.66
N ILE A 657 -3.14 -34.17 20.38
CA ILE A 657 -2.39 -34.99 19.42
C ILE A 657 -1.76 -36.18 20.15
N ILE A 658 -2.05 -37.40 19.70
CA ILE A 658 -1.54 -38.63 20.34
C ILE A 658 -0.14 -38.96 19.81
N LEU A 659 0.80 -39.15 20.74
CA LEU A 659 2.17 -39.60 20.47
C LEU A 659 2.37 -40.99 21.11
N GLN A 660 2.63 -41.99 20.28
CA GLN A 660 2.93 -43.36 20.73
C GLN A 660 4.37 -43.70 20.36
N VAL A 661 5.22 -43.89 21.36
CA VAL A 661 6.66 -44.14 21.15
C VAL A 661 7.08 -45.44 21.82
N LYS A 662 7.85 -46.28 21.13
CA LYS A 662 8.45 -47.48 21.71
C LYS A 662 9.83 -47.14 22.26
N HIS A 663 10.01 -47.26 23.57
CA HIS A 663 11.31 -46.95 24.19
C HIS A 663 11.52 -47.70 25.52
N HIS A 664 12.75 -48.15 25.79
CA HIS A 664 13.10 -48.88 27.01
C HIS A 664 13.27 -47.96 28.23
N ASN A 665 13.51 -46.66 28.00
CA ASN A 665 13.67 -45.64 29.03
C ASN A 665 12.65 -44.50 28.86
N THR A 666 11.65 -44.43 29.74
CA THR A 666 10.56 -43.46 29.63
C THR A 666 11.01 -42.01 29.76
N ALA A 667 11.95 -41.71 30.66
CA ALA A 667 12.45 -40.36 30.87
C ALA A 667 13.14 -39.82 29.62
N LYS A 668 13.95 -40.65 28.95
CA LYS A 668 14.63 -40.26 27.70
C LYS A 668 13.63 -40.00 26.57
N ALA A 669 12.63 -40.86 26.42
CA ALA A 669 11.59 -40.70 25.39
C ALA A 669 10.77 -39.43 25.60
N ILE A 670 10.43 -39.08 26.86
CA ILE A 670 9.73 -37.82 27.17
C ILE A 670 10.56 -36.62 26.71
N ILE A 671 11.86 -36.60 27.02
CA ILE A 671 12.75 -35.49 26.65
C ILE A 671 12.91 -35.39 25.14
N GLU A 672 13.13 -36.51 24.45
CA GLU A 672 13.25 -36.55 22.98
C GLU A 672 11.98 -35.96 22.33
N GLN A 673 10.80 -36.32 22.83
CA GLN A 673 9.54 -35.76 22.34
C GLN A 673 9.33 -34.29 22.75
N CYS A 674 9.81 -33.87 23.92
CA CYS A 674 9.76 -32.47 24.31
C CYS A 674 10.59 -31.59 23.39
N ILE A 675 11.79 -32.03 23.03
CA ILE A 675 12.68 -31.31 22.11
C ILE A 675 12.09 -31.31 20.70
N GLU A 676 11.67 -32.48 20.20
CA GLU A 676 11.15 -32.62 18.83
C GLU A 676 9.87 -31.80 18.59
N LYS A 677 8.98 -31.74 19.58
CA LYS A 677 7.70 -31.00 19.47
C LYS A 677 7.76 -29.59 20.07
N GLU A 678 8.91 -29.18 20.60
CA GLU A 678 9.13 -27.90 21.29
C GLU A 678 8.17 -27.68 22.47
N ILE A 679 7.98 -28.71 23.30
CA ILE A 679 7.09 -28.67 24.48
C ILE A 679 7.65 -27.70 25.52
N THR A 680 6.79 -26.84 26.08
CA THR A 680 7.13 -25.87 27.14
C THR A 680 6.73 -26.37 28.52
N THR A 681 5.63 -27.13 28.63
CA THR A 681 5.10 -27.63 29.89
C THR A 681 4.79 -29.12 29.83
N VAL A 682 5.30 -29.92 30.76
CA VAL A 682 5.04 -31.35 30.88
C VAL A 682 4.12 -31.63 32.08
N CYS A 683 3.02 -32.33 31.84
CA CYS A 683 2.08 -32.79 32.86
C CYS A 683 2.27 -34.29 33.14
N ILE A 684 2.58 -34.64 34.38
CA ILE A 684 2.71 -36.04 34.83
C ILE A 684 1.81 -36.32 36.03
N GLY A 685 1.43 -37.58 36.23
CA GLY A 685 0.73 -38.00 37.45
C GLY A 685 1.67 -38.13 38.64
N LYS A 686 1.15 -37.95 39.85
CA LYS A 686 1.91 -38.21 41.08
C LYS A 686 2.46 -39.65 41.07
N PRO A 687 3.78 -39.87 41.19
CA PRO A 687 4.34 -41.21 41.24
C PRO A 687 3.94 -41.88 42.56
N HIS A 688 3.25 -43.01 42.49
CA HIS A 688 3.00 -43.87 43.65
C HIS A 688 4.21 -44.79 43.84
N LEU A 689 5.12 -44.44 44.76
CA LEU A 689 6.31 -45.24 45.08
C LEU A 689 6.22 -45.77 46.52
N ASN A 690 6.51 -47.06 46.72
CA ASN A 690 6.74 -47.63 48.05
C ASN A 690 8.09 -47.14 48.61
N LEU A 691 8.25 -47.04 49.94
CA LEU A 691 9.46 -46.48 50.59
C LEU A 691 10.80 -47.05 50.08
N LEU A 692 10.86 -48.37 49.80
CA LEU A 692 12.05 -49.03 49.24
C LEU A 692 12.34 -48.67 47.76
N GLN A 693 11.33 -48.26 46.99
CA GLN A 693 11.47 -47.84 45.60
C GLN A 693 11.92 -46.37 45.45
N ILE A 694 11.79 -45.58 46.53
CA ILE A 694 12.16 -44.16 46.54
C ILE A 694 13.66 -43.96 46.35
N ILE A 695 14.51 -44.83 46.92
CA ILE A 695 15.99 -44.74 46.87
C ILE A 695 16.55 -45.17 45.50
N LEU A 696 15.94 -46.16 44.84
CA LEU A 696 16.40 -46.67 43.53
C LEU A 696 15.88 -45.86 42.34
N ARG A 697 14.70 -45.20 42.46
CA ARG A 697 14.10 -44.40 41.38
C ARG A 697 14.31 -42.89 41.49
N THR A 698 14.95 -42.40 42.58
CA THR A 698 15.31 -40.98 42.72
C THR A 698 16.26 -40.54 41.59
N SER A 699 17.18 -41.40 41.18
CA SER A 699 18.15 -41.10 40.11
C SER A 699 17.48 -40.82 38.77
N VAL A 700 16.44 -41.58 38.41
CA VAL A 700 15.70 -41.44 37.13
C VAL A 700 14.85 -40.18 37.14
N PHE A 701 14.15 -39.91 38.23
CA PHE A 701 13.32 -38.70 38.38
C PHE A 701 14.18 -37.44 38.45
N ASN A 702 15.29 -37.45 39.18
CA ASN A 702 16.24 -36.34 39.24
C ASN A 702 16.91 -36.09 37.88
N LYS A 703 17.18 -37.14 37.09
CA LYS A 703 17.70 -37.00 35.73
C LYS A 703 16.68 -36.36 34.78
N LEU A 704 15.39 -36.71 34.91
CA LEU A 704 14.32 -36.05 34.17
C LEU A 704 14.21 -34.58 34.56
N LEU A 705 14.15 -34.26 35.86
CA LEU A 705 14.09 -32.88 36.36
C LEU A 705 15.28 -32.04 35.91
N LYS A 706 16.50 -32.56 36.03
CA LYS A 706 17.71 -31.86 35.59
C LYS A 706 17.66 -31.56 34.08
N ASN A 707 17.22 -32.52 33.27
CA ASN A 707 17.14 -32.35 31.82
C ASN A 707 16.01 -31.40 31.41
N LEU A 708 14.84 -31.45 32.06
CA LEU A 708 13.76 -30.49 31.81
C LEU A 708 14.19 -29.07 32.18
N GLY A 709 14.83 -28.88 33.34
CA GLY A 709 15.36 -27.59 33.77
C GLY A 709 16.50 -27.06 32.89
N THR A 710 17.32 -27.94 32.29
CA THR A 710 18.37 -27.49 31.33
C THR A 710 17.79 -27.00 30.00
N ASN A 711 16.55 -27.37 29.68
CA ASN A 711 15.87 -27.00 28.42
C ASN A 711 14.77 -25.94 28.63
N ASP A 712 14.67 -25.33 29.83
CA ASP A 712 13.63 -24.40 30.24
C ASP A 712 12.20 -24.96 30.01
N ILE A 713 11.96 -26.20 30.47
CA ILE A 713 10.66 -26.88 30.38
C ILE A 713 10.05 -27.04 31.77
N ASP A 714 8.84 -26.52 31.96
CA ASP A 714 8.10 -26.61 33.21
C ASP A 714 7.52 -28.01 33.45
N LEU A 715 7.44 -28.42 34.72
CA LEU A 715 6.87 -29.70 35.13
C LEU A 715 5.71 -29.50 36.09
N ILE A 716 4.52 -29.97 35.70
CA ILE A 716 3.32 -29.98 36.54
C ILE A 716 3.02 -31.41 36.98
N ILE A 717 2.96 -31.62 38.29
CA ILE A 717 2.57 -32.90 38.90
C ILE A 717 1.10 -32.84 39.29
N LEU A 718 0.28 -33.65 38.62
CA LEU A 718 -1.15 -33.72 38.82
C LEU A 718 -1.50 -34.82 39.83
N SER A 719 -2.12 -34.41 40.95
CA SER A 719 -2.65 -35.29 42.01
C SER A 719 -4.07 -35.78 41.75
#